data_AF-A0A0V0ZW57-F1
#
_entry.id   AF-A0A0V0ZW57-F1
#
_cell.length_a   1.000
_cell.length_b   1.000
_cell.length_c   1.000
_cell.angle_alpha   90.00
_cell.angle_beta   90.00
_cell.angle_gamma   90.00
#
_symmetry.space_group_name_H-M   'P 1'
#
loop_
_entity.id
_entity.type
_entity.pdbx_description
1 polymer ?
#
loop_
_entity_poly.entity_id
_entity_poly.type
_entity_poly.pdbx_seq_one_letter_code
_entity_poly.pdbx_strand_id
1 'polypeptide(L)'
;MSLLHRGISYFVTTPIYYANSGPHLGHLYSSLIADAAHRWFKLKNPHQLTLFSSGTDEHGSKVVENAALKAEKNVDVYCSEISSAYRELFSKFGIETTDFIRTVEARHYQSVQQFWEVLRKNNFIYKGKYSGWYCSADECFYNESDLCDDETKSCKITTTGHTVEWVVEENYLFKLSEFLPEIQHWLQTSGMSDDVIQPSQYLPFVINQLKQLSDVSISRDRQRLSWGIPVPDDCSQTIYVWFDALVNYLTVAGYPGQLCRWPPDCHIIGKDILKFHAILWPSMLLAANFPLPKQIFCHGHWLSDGVKMSKSLGNVVDPTLEAQKLTCEGLRYFLLRQGVPTSDGNYSTPLAISVLNDELANSIGNLINRTTSSRVLRGDRFTDFDDSVINGPSIRQGPDLMTDLDNLPSIVCQQYDKMQFSNGINSIVTVVKKANAFVQHFSPWHLAKDKNANSLLDTVLHLAHQTLRTCGILLKPVVPNIADEMLNRLSVSSDESNYSDCAKAASKSRMLFIAVPLAIWRHGHRTPIYLIPSDVENNASTWNIGLGELTKLGMRQCYELGQMLGKRYIEQYPLFKSSILNEIYIRSSDTNRTLMSAASVMAGFVASDSYGNYGNYTLPNFVRSPAGWNPLPIHTVDYGTDNLLNMRYHWNKTANLFRKNFIEYDRFIKQNPDNGAKLAYVANKSGFNNTLVKNMWILADVVKIEKEGSAEDWHSDQHKLPDWVTDEIYDWIQHTFKHWCKLVYQPDLLIQITAGDLIFEIVDRIHQKQLSIKQSQNTNSWIERIKFYSYSGHDINLLFLLYILGQYDNVATVEYEGYASCIVFEAWLTEENEIEIKVSLFICKLR
;
A
#
# COMPACT_ATOMS: atom_id res chain seq x y z
N MET A 1 8.63 23.09 9.65
CA MET A 1 7.16 23.29 9.74
C MET A 1 6.63 24.03 8.50
N SER A 2 6.55 23.39 7.31
CA SER A 2 5.86 24.02 6.15
C SER A 2 5.20 23.00 5.18
N LEU A 3 4.73 21.86 5.70
CA LEU A 3 4.01 20.84 4.93
C LEU A 3 2.50 20.75 5.25
N LEU A 4 2.00 21.56 6.20
CA LEU A 4 0.61 21.48 6.71
C LEU A 4 -0.44 22.30 5.92
N HIS A 5 -0.11 22.82 4.73
CA HIS A 5 -1.05 23.63 3.92
C HIS A 5 -1.37 23.09 2.52
N ARG A 6 -1.02 21.86 2.18
CA ARG A 6 -1.62 21.22 1.00
C ARG A 6 -2.99 20.68 1.41
N GLY A 7 -4.06 21.41 1.08
CA GLY A 7 -5.43 20.93 1.27
C GLY A 7 -5.69 19.66 0.45
N ILE A 8 -6.62 18.82 0.92
CA ILE A 8 -7.06 17.61 0.20
C ILE A 8 -7.73 18.05 -1.11
N SER A 9 -7.26 17.49 -2.24
CA SER A 9 -7.65 17.90 -3.59
C SER A 9 -8.82 17.11 -4.16
N TYR A 10 -9.00 15.86 -3.71
CA TYR A 10 -10.04 14.94 -4.17
C TYR A 10 -10.65 14.15 -3.02
N PHE A 11 -11.98 14.06 -2.99
CA PHE A 11 -12.73 13.29 -2.01
C PHE A 11 -13.78 12.39 -2.67
N VAL A 12 -13.61 11.08 -2.53
CA VAL A 12 -14.54 10.05 -3.02
C VAL A 12 -15.05 9.20 -1.87
N THR A 13 -16.30 8.73 -1.96
CA THR A 13 -16.90 7.88 -0.93
C THR A 13 -17.57 6.64 -1.52
N THR A 14 -17.56 5.54 -0.78
CA THR A 14 -18.55 4.46 -0.93
C THR A 14 -19.80 4.79 -0.10
N PRO A 15 -20.86 3.97 -0.16
CA PRO A 15 -21.83 3.90 0.94
C PRO A 15 -21.14 3.31 2.17
N ILE A 16 -21.71 3.54 3.35
CA ILE A 16 -21.42 2.71 4.52
C ILE A 16 -22.36 1.49 4.53
N TYR A 17 -21.85 0.33 4.90
CA TYR A 17 -22.57 -0.94 4.75
C TYR A 17 -23.25 -1.37 6.05
N TYR A 18 -24.52 -1.78 5.97
CA TYR A 18 -25.25 -2.29 7.13
C TYR A 18 -24.52 -3.48 7.78
N ALA A 19 -24.30 -3.39 9.08
CA ALA A 19 -23.63 -4.41 9.88
C ALA A 19 -24.55 -5.60 10.26
N ASN A 20 -25.45 -6.00 9.35
CA ASN A 20 -26.40 -7.10 9.56
C ASN A 20 -25.92 -8.45 8.98
N SER A 21 -24.81 -8.45 8.25
CA SER A 21 -24.10 -9.63 7.76
C SER A 21 -22.73 -9.29 7.20
N GLY A 22 -21.93 -10.34 7.03
CA GLY A 22 -20.67 -10.26 6.31
C GLY A 22 -20.81 -9.75 4.87
N PRO A 23 -19.70 -9.29 4.29
CA PRO A 23 -19.68 -8.68 2.97
C PRO A 23 -19.96 -9.69 1.85
N HIS A 24 -20.50 -9.22 0.74
CA HIS A 24 -20.74 -10.00 -0.47
C HIS A 24 -20.27 -9.24 -1.72
N LEU A 25 -20.35 -9.88 -2.89
CA LEU A 25 -19.87 -9.33 -4.16
C LEU A 25 -20.35 -7.91 -4.48
N GLY A 26 -21.62 -7.58 -4.16
CA GLY A 26 -22.16 -6.23 -4.32
C GLY A 26 -21.43 -5.15 -3.52
N HIS A 27 -21.07 -5.41 -2.25
CA HIS A 27 -20.32 -4.46 -1.43
C HIS A 27 -18.89 -4.28 -1.94
N LEU A 28 -18.26 -5.40 -2.34
CA LEU A 28 -16.95 -5.37 -2.97
C LEU A 28 -16.97 -4.51 -4.23
N TYR A 29 -17.99 -4.63 -5.08
CA TYR A 29 -18.08 -3.89 -6.33
C TYR A 29 -18.12 -2.37 -6.13
N SER A 30 -18.98 -1.85 -5.24
CA SER A 30 -19.00 -0.41 -4.92
C SER A 30 -17.64 0.07 -4.41
N SER A 31 -16.99 -0.74 -3.57
CA SER A 31 -15.68 -0.44 -3.00
C SER A 31 -14.58 -0.42 -4.06
N LEU A 32 -14.62 -1.34 -5.03
CA LEU A 32 -13.66 -1.42 -6.12
C LEU A 32 -13.80 -0.27 -7.12
N ILE A 33 -15.02 0.19 -7.43
CA ILE A 33 -15.21 1.39 -8.28
C ILE A 33 -14.56 2.59 -7.58
N ALA A 34 -14.78 2.75 -6.27
CA ALA A 34 -14.23 3.87 -5.52
C ALA A 34 -12.70 3.80 -5.37
N ASP A 35 -12.16 2.61 -5.10
CA ASP A 35 -10.73 2.36 -5.07
C ASP A 35 -10.08 2.62 -6.43
N ALA A 36 -10.68 2.13 -7.52
CA ALA A 36 -10.18 2.39 -8.88
C ALA A 36 -10.24 3.87 -9.24
N ALA A 37 -11.30 4.60 -8.88
CA ALA A 37 -11.40 6.04 -9.10
C ALA A 37 -10.36 6.82 -8.29
N HIS A 38 -10.15 6.44 -7.02
CA HIS A 38 -9.14 7.02 -6.15
C HIS A 38 -7.72 6.77 -6.66
N ARG A 39 -7.41 5.53 -7.03
CA ARG A 39 -6.12 5.15 -7.64
C ARG A 39 -5.88 5.86 -8.96
N TRP A 40 -6.91 6.00 -9.79
CA TRP A 40 -6.83 6.75 -11.04
C TRP A 40 -6.53 8.23 -10.81
N PHE A 41 -7.17 8.86 -9.84
CA PHE A 41 -6.87 10.25 -9.48
C PHE A 41 -5.41 10.41 -9.01
N LYS A 42 -4.93 9.49 -8.15
CA LYS A 42 -3.53 9.48 -7.68
C LYS A 42 -2.54 9.23 -8.82
N LEU A 43 -2.87 8.35 -9.77
CA LEU A 43 -2.03 8.06 -10.93
C LEU A 43 -1.84 9.29 -11.83
N LYS A 44 -2.86 10.14 -11.94
CA LYS A 44 -2.77 11.43 -12.64
C LYS A 44 -2.12 12.53 -11.82
N ASN A 45 -2.22 12.46 -10.48
CA ASN A 45 -1.83 13.54 -9.57
C ASN A 45 -1.03 12.99 -8.36
N PRO A 46 0.19 12.44 -8.55
CA PRO A 46 0.91 11.69 -7.53
C PRO A 46 1.29 12.51 -6.28
N HIS A 47 1.32 13.85 -6.38
CA HIS A 47 1.70 14.74 -5.28
C HIS A 47 0.51 15.38 -4.54
N GLN A 48 -0.72 15.07 -4.92
CA GLN A 48 -1.93 15.62 -4.30
C GLN A 48 -2.45 14.70 -3.20
N LEU A 49 -2.88 15.30 -2.09
CA LEU A 49 -3.54 14.57 -1.02
C LEU A 49 -5.00 14.29 -1.41
N THR A 50 -5.47 13.10 -1.08
CA THR A 50 -6.81 12.62 -1.41
C THR A 50 -7.49 12.02 -0.18
N LEU A 51 -8.82 11.98 -0.20
CA LEU A 51 -9.64 11.36 0.83
C LEU A 51 -10.53 10.31 0.16
N PHE A 52 -10.52 9.10 0.71
CA PHE A 52 -11.35 7.98 0.29
C PHE A 52 -12.03 7.38 1.52
N SER A 53 -13.34 7.63 1.62
CA SER A 53 -14.17 7.20 2.75
C SER A 53 -14.95 5.92 2.42
N SER A 54 -14.96 4.99 3.37
CA SER A 54 -15.89 3.86 3.43
C SER A 54 -16.24 3.57 4.88
N GLY A 55 -17.07 2.57 5.18
CA GLY A 55 -17.43 2.28 6.56
C GLY A 55 -18.58 1.31 6.76
N THR A 56 -19.02 1.22 8.01
CA THR A 56 -20.16 0.41 8.44
C THR A 56 -21.25 1.24 9.10
N ASP A 57 -22.48 0.99 8.65
CA ASP A 57 -23.72 1.46 9.28
C ASP A 57 -24.15 0.42 10.32
N GLU A 58 -24.11 0.79 11.59
CA GLU A 58 -24.19 -0.13 12.72
C GLU A 58 -25.42 0.14 13.57
N HIS A 59 -26.22 1.16 13.26
CA HIS A 59 -27.44 1.49 13.99
C HIS A 59 -28.68 1.03 13.22
N GLY A 60 -29.85 1.22 13.84
CA GLY A 60 -31.02 1.53 13.03
C GLY A 60 -31.80 0.35 12.47
N SER A 61 -31.59 -0.89 12.94
CA SER A 61 -32.49 -1.96 12.51
C SER A 61 -32.75 -3.04 13.53
N LYS A 62 -34.02 -3.46 13.59
CA LYS A 62 -34.42 -4.77 14.16
C LYS A 62 -33.65 -5.90 13.46
N VAL A 63 -33.19 -5.70 12.23
CA VAL A 63 -32.42 -6.69 11.47
C VAL A 63 -31.04 -6.93 12.09
N VAL A 64 -30.32 -5.87 12.50
CA VAL A 64 -29.03 -5.99 13.21
C VAL A 64 -29.24 -6.60 14.59
N GLU A 65 -30.22 -6.11 15.36
CA GLU A 65 -30.56 -6.68 16.68
C GLU A 65 -30.94 -8.17 16.56
N ASN A 66 -31.81 -8.53 15.60
CA ASN A 66 -32.21 -9.92 15.36
C ASN A 66 -31.05 -10.79 14.84
N ALA A 67 -30.14 -10.23 14.04
CA ALA A 67 -28.96 -10.95 13.56
C ALA A 67 -28.00 -11.25 14.71
N ALA A 68 -27.77 -10.28 15.60
CA ALA A 68 -26.99 -10.45 16.82
C ALA A 68 -27.63 -11.49 17.76
N LEU A 69 -28.95 -11.41 17.97
CA LEU A 69 -29.70 -12.40 18.77
C LEU A 69 -29.61 -13.81 18.18
N LYS A 70 -29.77 -13.98 16.86
CA LYS A 70 -29.61 -15.28 16.18
C LYS A 70 -28.18 -15.81 16.26
N ALA A 71 -27.19 -14.93 16.35
CA ALA A 71 -25.79 -15.28 16.54
C ALA A 71 -25.42 -15.48 18.01
N GLU A 72 -26.38 -15.31 18.93
CA GLU A 72 -26.18 -15.38 20.39
C GLU A 72 -25.10 -14.40 20.90
N LYS A 73 -25.07 -13.19 20.33
CA LYS A 73 -24.08 -12.15 20.65
C LYS A 73 -24.75 -10.83 21.04
N ASN A 74 -24.05 -10.02 21.82
CA ASN A 74 -24.41 -8.62 22.01
C ASN A 74 -24.24 -7.85 20.70
N VAL A 75 -25.07 -6.82 20.48
CA VAL A 75 -25.12 -6.05 19.23
C VAL A 75 -23.81 -5.35 18.94
N ASP A 76 -23.17 -4.78 19.95
CA ASP A 76 -21.86 -4.10 19.86
C ASP A 76 -20.74 -5.05 19.40
N VAL A 77 -20.70 -6.26 19.97
CA VAL A 77 -19.74 -7.31 19.60
C VAL A 77 -20.02 -7.78 18.18
N TYR A 78 -21.28 -8.03 17.84
CA TYR A 78 -21.68 -8.45 16.50
C TYR A 78 -21.30 -7.41 15.44
N CYS A 79 -21.66 -6.14 15.64
CA CYS A 79 -21.30 -5.04 14.73
C CYS A 79 -19.78 -4.89 14.59
N SER A 80 -19.02 -5.07 15.68
CA SER A 80 -17.55 -5.01 15.65
C SER A 80 -16.94 -6.14 14.82
N GLU A 81 -17.48 -7.36 14.92
CA GLU A 81 -17.06 -8.50 14.08
C GLU A 81 -17.37 -8.27 12.60
N ILE A 82 -18.58 -7.80 12.28
CA ILE A 82 -18.96 -7.50 10.90
C ILE A 82 -18.09 -6.38 10.33
N SER A 83 -17.88 -5.30 11.08
CA SER A 83 -16.97 -4.20 10.70
C SER A 83 -15.55 -4.71 10.44
N SER A 84 -15.06 -5.63 11.28
CA SER A 84 -13.76 -6.30 11.06
C SER A 84 -13.75 -7.13 9.78
N ALA A 85 -14.83 -7.84 9.45
CA ALA A 85 -14.92 -8.63 8.22
C ALA A 85 -14.85 -7.76 6.95
N TYR A 86 -15.44 -6.56 6.96
CA TYR A 86 -15.27 -5.59 5.86
C TYR A 86 -13.84 -5.09 5.73
N ARG A 87 -13.18 -4.74 6.85
CA ARG A 87 -11.77 -4.32 6.84
C ARG A 87 -10.84 -5.43 6.35
N GLU A 88 -11.08 -6.67 6.76
CA GLU A 88 -10.33 -7.84 6.30
C GLU A 88 -10.53 -8.05 4.80
N LEU A 89 -11.77 -7.95 4.30
CA LEU A 89 -12.06 -8.00 2.87
C LEU A 89 -11.27 -6.91 2.12
N PHE A 90 -11.31 -5.67 2.60
CA PHE A 90 -10.61 -4.56 1.96
C PHE A 90 -9.11 -4.80 1.92
N SER A 91 -8.52 -5.27 3.03
CA SER A 91 -7.11 -5.63 3.09
C SER A 91 -6.76 -6.75 2.10
N LYS A 92 -7.56 -7.82 2.00
CA LYS A 92 -7.32 -8.93 1.06
C LYS A 92 -7.41 -8.49 -0.40
N PHE A 93 -8.29 -7.55 -0.70
CA PHE A 93 -8.50 -7.02 -2.05
C PHE A 93 -7.67 -5.78 -2.33
N GLY A 94 -6.78 -5.35 -1.44
CA GLY A 94 -5.94 -4.16 -1.65
C GLY A 94 -6.74 -2.86 -1.80
N ILE A 95 -7.88 -2.74 -1.14
CA ILE A 95 -8.69 -1.50 -1.11
C ILE A 95 -8.15 -0.63 0.02
N GLU A 96 -7.58 0.52 -0.34
CA GLU A 96 -6.88 1.41 0.59
C GLU A 96 -7.70 2.67 0.89
N THR A 97 -8.69 2.53 1.78
CA THR A 97 -9.46 3.69 2.29
C THR A 97 -8.59 4.56 3.19
N THR A 98 -8.71 5.87 3.08
CA THR A 98 -8.04 6.81 4.00
C THR A 98 -8.76 6.92 5.33
N ASP A 99 -10.08 6.69 5.35
CA ASP A 99 -10.90 6.63 6.55
C ASP A 99 -11.95 5.52 6.40
N PHE A 100 -12.03 4.66 7.42
CA PHE A 100 -13.06 3.63 7.54
C PHE A 100 -13.91 3.93 8.78
N ILE A 101 -15.03 4.64 8.56
CA ILE A 101 -15.91 5.13 9.64
C ILE A 101 -16.82 4.02 10.16
N ARG A 102 -17.01 3.96 11.47
CA ARG A 102 -18.12 3.24 12.10
C ARG A 102 -19.08 4.24 12.72
N THR A 103 -20.37 4.05 12.50
CA THR A 103 -21.41 4.94 13.05
C THR A 103 -21.48 4.92 14.58
N VAL A 104 -20.98 3.85 15.23
CA VAL A 104 -20.87 3.78 16.70
C VAL A 104 -19.75 4.66 17.30
N GLU A 105 -18.91 5.30 16.48
CA GLU A 105 -17.80 6.10 16.98
C GLU A 105 -18.27 7.41 17.62
N ALA A 106 -17.62 7.82 18.72
CA ALA A 106 -17.95 9.05 19.44
C ALA A 106 -17.90 10.31 18.55
N ARG A 107 -16.95 10.38 17.61
CA ARG A 107 -16.86 11.49 16.64
C ARG A 107 -18.10 11.59 15.73
N HIS A 108 -18.71 10.45 15.41
CA HIS A 108 -19.91 10.40 14.59
C HIS A 108 -21.14 10.81 15.39
N TYR A 109 -21.28 10.31 16.63
CA TYR A 109 -22.34 10.75 17.55
C TYR A 109 -22.36 12.28 17.69
N GLN A 110 -21.19 12.88 17.94
CA GLN A 110 -21.06 14.32 18.05
C GLN A 110 -21.47 15.04 16.76
N SER A 111 -21.07 14.51 15.60
CA SER A 111 -21.44 15.05 14.29
C SER A 111 -22.95 15.03 14.06
N VAL A 112 -23.60 13.89 14.31
CA VAL A 112 -25.04 13.71 14.11
C VAL A 112 -25.84 14.61 15.05
N GLN A 113 -25.48 14.67 16.33
CA GLN A 113 -26.14 15.52 17.32
C GLN A 113 -26.00 17.01 16.96
N GLN A 114 -24.80 17.46 16.56
CA GLN A 114 -24.58 18.83 16.14
C GLN A 114 -25.37 19.17 14.87
N PHE A 115 -25.39 18.26 13.89
CA PHE A 115 -26.11 18.45 12.64
C PHE A 115 -27.63 18.54 12.89
N TRP A 116 -28.17 17.68 13.76
CA TRP A 116 -29.54 17.75 14.24
C TRP A 116 -29.87 19.11 14.86
N GLU A 117 -29.00 19.60 15.75
CA GLU A 117 -29.20 20.90 16.39
C GLU A 117 -29.23 22.05 15.39
N VAL A 118 -28.39 22.02 14.34
CA VAL A 118 -28.39 23.03 13.28
C VAL A 118 -29.75 23.06 12.58
N LEU A 119 -30.26 21.91 12.16
CA LEU A 119 -31.55 21.81 11.49
C LEU A 119 -32.72 22.22 12.39
N ARG A 120 -32.66 21.86 13.68
CA ARG A 120 -33.63 22.30 14.69
C ARG A 120 -33.61 23.82 14.88
N LYS A 121 -32.43 24.42 15.02
CA LYS A 121 -32.26 25.88 15.17
C LYS A 121 -32.73 26.65 13.93
N ASN A 122 -32.57 26.06 12.75
CA ASN A 122 -33.07 26.61 11.49
C ASN A 122 -34.57 26.35 11.24
N ASN A 123 -35.29 25.74 12.19
CA ASN A 123 -36.74 25.48 12.11
C ASN A 123 -37.17 24.53 10.97
N PHE A 124 -36.30 23.59 10.61
CA PHE A 124 -36.58 22.54 9.61
C PHE A 124 -36.97 21.18 10.22
N ILE A 125 -36.94 21.08 11.56
CA ILE A 125 -37.39 19.90 12.31
C ILE A 125 -38.60 20.29 13.17
N TYR A 126 -39.68 19.51 13.10
CA TYR A 126 -40.86 19.68 13.96
C TYR A 126 -41.39 18.33 14.43
N LYS A 127 -42.16 18.31 15.53
CA LYS A 127 -42.79 17.09 16.04
C LYS A 127 -44.19 16.94 15.46
N GLY A 128 -44.57 15.73 15.04
CA GLY A 128 -45.88 15.45 14.47
C GLY A 128 -46.25 13.98 14.54
N LYS A 129 -47.54 13.69 14.35
CA LYS A 129 -48.01 12.31 14.21
C LYS A 129 -47.79 11.85 12.77
N TYR A 130 -47.06 10.76 12.62
CA TYR A 130 -46.80 10.14 11.33
C TYR A 130 -47.47 8.76 11.28
N SER A 131 -48.20 8.50 10.22
CA SER A 131 -48.88 7.22 9.97
C SER A 131 -48.56 6.72 8.58
N GLY A 132 -48.11 5.48 8.45
CA GLY A 132 -47.81 4.89 7.14
C GLY A 132 -47.36 3.43 7.22
N TRP A 133 -47.16 2.83 6.05
CA TRP A 133 -46.64 1.47 5.91
C TRP A 133 -45.12 1.47 6.09
N TYR A 134 -44.61 0.65 7.00
CA TYR A 134 -43.19 0.56 7.31
C TYR A 134 -42.60 -0.79 6.89
N CYS A 135 -41.46 -0.76 6.20
CA CYS A 135 -40.64 -1.94 5.92
C CYS A 135 -39.44 -1.96 6.87
N SER A 136 -39.33 -3.01 7.70
CA SER A 136 -38.16 -3.17 8.60
C SER A 136 -36.90 -3.63 7.86
N ALA A 137 -37.01 -4.26 6.68
CA ALA A 137 -35.84 -4.70 5.93
C ALA A 137 -35.17 -3.54 5.17
N ASP A 138 -35.98 -2.60 4.66
CA ASP A 138 -35.53 -1.40 3.95
C ASP A 138 -35.39 -0.18 4.89
N GLU A 139 -35.80 -0.35 6.16
CA GLU A 139 -35.90 0.67 7.21
C GLU A 139 -36.55 1.96 6.70
N CYS A 140 -37.65 1.85 5.94
CA CYS A 140 -38.26 2.98 5.22
C CYS A 140 -39.79 2.91 5.27
N PHE A 141 -40.43 4.07 5.29
CA PHE A 141 -41.86 4.20 5.06
C PHE A 141 -42.20 4.21 3.57
N TYR A 142 -43.34 3.63 3.23
CA TYR A 142 -43.89 3.52 1.88
C TYR A 142 -45.30 4.10 1.83
N ASN A 143 -45.63 4.76 0.72
CA ASN A 143 -47.01 5.11 0.43
C ASN A 143 -47.77 3.85 -0.02
N GLU A 144 -49.09 3.87 0.13
CA GLU A 144 -49.93 2.74 -0.27
C GLU A 144 -49.86 2.45 -1.78
N SER A 145 -49.56 3.46 -2.61
CA SER A 145 -49.34 3.32 -4.05
C SER A 145 -48.06 2.56 -4.42
N ASP A 146 -47.10 2.45 -3.49
CA ASP A 146 -45.79 1.85 -3.73
C ASP A 146 -45.72 0.37 -3.31
N LEU A 147 -46.85 -0.20 -2.90
CA LEU A 147 -46.98 -1.55 -2.37
C LEU A 147 -47.79 -2.45 -3.32
N CYS A 148 -47.52 -3.75 -3.24
CA CYS A 148 -48.29 -4.78 -3.92
C CYS A 148 -48.95 -5.70 -2.89
N ASP A 149 -50.12 -6.25 -3.21
CA ASP A 149 -50.76 -7.28 -2.39
C ASP A 149 -50.14 -8.65 -2.69
N ASP A 150 -49.72 -9.38 -1.65
CA ASP A 150 -49.30 -10.78 -1.77
C ASP A 150 -50.50 -11.69 -1.42
N GLU A 151 -51.15 -12.22 -2.46
CA GLU A 151 -52.30 -13.13 -2.32
C GLU A 151 -51.96 -14.41 -1.54
N THR A 152 -50.69 -14.83 -1.51
CA THR A 152 -50.28 -16.05 -0.80
C THR A 152 -50.07 -15.85 0.70
N LYS A 153 -49.74 -14.62 1.13
CA LYS A 153 -49.45 -14.29 2.53
C LYS A 153 -50.48 -13.38 3.20
N SER A 154 -51.50 -12.93 2.46
CA SER A 154 -52.53 -12.00 2.96
C SER A 154 -51.92 -10.75 3.62
N CYS A 155 -50.83 -10.24 3.07
CA CYS A 155 -50.13 -9.06 3.56
C CYS A 155 -49.65 -8.17 2.41
N LYS A 156 -49.38 -6.89 2.70
CA LYS A 156 -48.77 -5.97 1.73
C LYS A 156 -47.26 -6.16 1.69
N ILE A 157 -46.69 -6.10 0.49
CA ILE A 157 -45.25 -6.22 0.23
C ILE A 157 -44.71 -5.03 -0.58
N THR A 158 -43.44 -4.71 -0.41
CA THR A 158 -42.71 -3.75 -1.24
C THR A 158 -42.46 -4.33 -2.63
N THR A 159 -42.07 -3.48 -3.59
CA THR A 159 -41.59 -3.91 -4.91
C THR A 159 -40.35 -4.81 -4.86
N THR A 160 -39.64 -4.83 -3.73
CA THR A 160 -38.51 -5.72 -3.44
C THR A 160 -38.93 -7.03 -2.76
N GLY A 161 -40.22 -7.24 -2.51
CA GLY A 161 -40.78 -8.47 -1.93
C GLY A 161 -40.75 -8.54 -0.40
N HIS A 162 -40.45 -7.42 0.29
CA HIS A 162 -40.41 -7.36 1.75
C HIS A 162 -41.79 -7.02 2.33
N THR A 163 -42.17 -7.66 3.43
CA THR A 163 -43.46 -7.40 4.12
C THR A 163 -43.46 -6.04 4.83
N VAL A 164 -44.60 -5.36 4.83
CA VAL A 164 -44.80 -4.07 5.53
C VAL A 164 -45.85 -4.14 6.64
N GLU A 165 -45.76 -3.24 7.61
CA GLU A 165 -46.74 -3.07 8.70
C GLU A 165 -47.25 -1.63 8.80
N TRP A 166 -48.52 -1.43 9.16
CA TRP A 166 -49.06 -0.09 9.38
C TRP A 166 -48.69 0.42 10.76
N VAL A 167 -48.05 1.59 10.83
CA VAL A 167 -47.52 2.17 12.07
C VAL A 167 -48.04 3.59 12.25
N VAL A 168 -48.40 3.95 13.47
CA VAL A 168 -48.79 5.32 13.86
C VAL A 168 -47.96 5.74 15.06
N GLU A 169 -47.08 6.72 14.89
CA GLU A 169 -46.12 7.16 15.91
C GLU A 169 -46.01 8.69 15.92
N GLU A 170 -45.71 9.26 17.09
CA GLU A 170 -45.29 10.66 17.18
C GLU A 170 -43.78 10.73 16.98
N ASN A 171 -43.36 11.34 15.88
CA ASN A 171 -41.97 11.41 15.46
C ASN A 171 -41.57 12.85 15.13
N TYR A 172 -40.27 13.13 15.11
CA TYR A 172 -39.73 14.33 14.51
C TYR A 172 -39.70 14.18 12.99
N LEU A 173 -40.23 15.17 12.29
CA LEU A 173 -40.27 15.25 10.84
C LEU A 173 -39.31 16.34 10.35
N PHE A 174 -38.63 16.03 9.25
CA PHE A 174 -37.87 16.98 8.45
C PHE A 174 -38.75 17.56 7.35
N LYS A 175 -38.72 18.89 7.20
CA LYS A 175 -39.45 19.63 6.17
C LYS A 175 -38.87 19.45 4.77
N LEU A 176 -38.83 18.21 4.29
CA LEU A 176 -38.29 17.85 2.98
C LEU A 176 -38.99 18.62 1.85
N SER A 177 -40.30 18.85 1.99
CA SER A 177 -41.12 19.53 0.99
C SER A 177 -40.64 20.94 0.64
N GLU A 178 -40.05 21.69 1.59
CA GLU A 178 -39.53 23.04 1.37
C GLU A 178 -38.33 23.07 0.39
N PHE A 179 -37.59 21.97 0.27
CA PHE A 179 -36.35 21.90 -0.53
C PHE A 179 -36.53 21.24 -1.91
N LEU A 180 -37.66 20.58 -2.17
CA LEU A 180 -37.89 19.86 -3.44
C LEU A 180 -37.69 20.75 -4.69
N PRO A 181 -38.09 22.04 -4.71
CA PRO A 181 -37.83 22.91 -5.86
C PRO A 181 -36.34 23.16 -6.10
N GLU A 182 -35.54 23.38 -5.05
CA GLU A 182 -34.10 23.61 -5.14
C GLU A 182 -33.36 22.34 -5.58
N ILE A 183 -33.79 21.18 -5.09
CA ILE A 183 -33.25 19.87 -5.51
C ILE A 183 -33.56 19.62 -6.99
N GLN A 184 -34.80 19.88 -7.42
CA GLN A 184 -35.17 19.76 -8.82
C GLN A 184 -34.31 20.69 -9.69
N HIS A 185 -34.09 21.92 -9.26
CA HIS A 185 -33.21 22.86 -9.95
C HIS A 185 -31.79 22.33 -10.04
N TRP A 186 -31.18 21.93 -8.92
CA TRP A 186 -29.82 21.37 -8.87
C TRP A 186 -29.63 20.17 -9.80
N LEU A 187 -30.61 19.25 -9.82
CA LEU A 187 -30.59 18.09 -10.70
C LEU A 187 -30.73 18.46 -12.20
N GLN A 188 -31.40 19.57 -12.52
CA GLN A 188 -31.66 20.00 -13.91
C GLN A 188 -30.62 20.97 -14.47
N THR A 189 -30.06 21.89 -13.67
CA THR A 189 -29.11 22.91 -14.14
C THR A 189 -27.68 22.41 -14.28
N SER A 190 -27.36 21.26 -13.71
CA SER A 190 -26.01 20.69 -13.79
C SER A 190 -25.64 20.20 -15.20
N GLY A 191 -26.62 20.02 -16.09
CA GLY A 191 -26.43 19.64 -17.50
C GLY A 191 -25.69 20.65 -18.40
N MET A 192 -25.14 21.75 -17.84
CA MET A 192 -24.32 22.71 -18.60
C MET A 192 -22.82 22.35 -18.63
N SER A 193 -22.34 21.36 -17.87
CA SER A 193 -20.98 20.82 -18.05
C SER A 193 -20.80 19.32 -17.77
N ASP A 194 -21.60 18.69 -16.89
CA ASP A 194 -21.75 17.22 -16.72
C ASP A 194 -22.92 16.97 -15.74
N ASP A 195 -23.78 15.96 -15.97
CA ASP A 195 -24.92 15.69 -15.05
C ASP A 195 -24.44 15.28 -13.64
N VAL A 196 -25.12 15.75 -12.59
CA VAL A 196 -24.83 15.36 -11.19
C VAL A 196 -24.89 13.85 -11.01
N ILE A 197 -25.92 13.22 -11.56
CA ILE A 197 -26.14 11.78 -11.46
C ILE A 197 -25.57 11.13 -12.71
N GLN A 198 -24.56 10.28 -12.51
CA GLN A 198 -23.95 9.49 -13.56
C GLN A 198 -24.13 8.01 -13.29
N PRO A 199 -24.45 7.18 -14.31
CA PRO A 199 -24.87 7.57 -15.65
C PRO A 199 -26.23 8.28 -15.68
N SER A 200 -26.42 9.15 -16.68
CA SER A 200 -27.59 10.05 -16.80
C SER A 200 -28.96 9.35 -16.90
N GLN A 201 -29.00 8.05 -17.26
CA GLN A 201 -30.23 7.25 -17.30
C GLN A 201 -30.95 7.14 -15.94
N TYR A 202 -30.26 7.35 -14.82
CA TYR A 202 -30.86 7.29 -13.49
C TYR A 202 -31.55 8.62 -13.10
N LEU A 203 -31.23 9.72 -13.78
CA LEU A 203 -31.76 11.05 -13.49
C LEU A 203 -33.29 11.14 -13.65
N PRO A 204 -33.92 10.65 -14.74
CA PRO A 204 -35.37 10.70 -14.89
C PRO A 204 -36.14 9.99 -13.78
N PHE A 205 -35.57 8.90 -13.24
CA PHE A 205 -36.18 8.15 -12.14
C PHE A 205 -36.27 9.00 -10.87
N VAL A 206 -35.18 9.69 -10.51
CA VAL A 206 -35.14 10.59 -9.34
C VAL A 206 -36.08 11.78 -9.54
N ILE A 207 -36.08 12.40 -10.73
CA ILE A 207 -36.97 13.53 -11.03
C ILE A 207 -38.44 13.12 -10.90
N ASN A 208 -38.82 11.91 -11.31
CA ASN A 208 -40.18 11.44 -11.17
C ASN A 208 -40.58 11.23 -9.69
N GLN A 209 -39.65 10.75 -8.86
CA GLN A 209 -39.88 10.56 -7.42
C GLN A 209 -40.15 11.88 -6.68
N LEU A 210 -39.51 12.99 -7.07
CA LEU A 210 -39.70 14.30 -6.43
C LEU A 210 -41.17 14.76 -6.37
N LYS A 211 -42.01 14.34 -7.34
CA LYS A 211 -43.41 14.78 -7.46
C LYS A 211 -44.34 14.24 -6.37
N GLN A 212 -43.92 13.20 -5.64
CA GLN A 212 -44.78 12.45 -4.71
C GLN A 212 -44.26 12.49 -3.27
N LEU A 213 -43.22 13.28 -2.99
CA LEU A 213 -42.59 13.32 -1.67
C LEU A 213 -43.26 14.34 -0.75
N SER A 214 -43.39 13.93 0.50
CA SER A 214 -43.83 14.76 1.63
C SER A 214 -42.71 14.85 2.66
N ASP A 215 -42.96 15.52 3.77
CA ASP A 215 -42.04 15.60 4.90
C ASP A 215 -41.70 14.20 5.43
N VAL A 216 -40.44 14.01 5.82
CA VAL A 216 -39.90 12.68 6.17
C VAL A 216 -39.71 12.57 7.67
N SER A 217 -40.17 11.47 8.26
CA SER A 217 -39.88 11.14 9.65
C SER A 217 -38.40 10.80 9.86
N ILE A 218 -37.70 11.61 10.65
CA ILE A 218 -36.27 11.50 10.97
C ILE A 218 -35.99 11.07 12.43
N SER A 219 -37.02 10.67 13.19
CA SER A 219 -36.86 9.94 14.45
C SER A 219 -37.77 8.72 14.52
N ARG A 220 -37.54 7.86 15.51
CA ARG A 220 -38.36 6.70 15.85
C ARG A 220 -38.55 6.63 17.35
N ASP A 221 -39.67 6.05 17.78
CA ASP A 221 -39.87 5.72 19.19
C ASP A 221 -38.78 4.75 19.68
N ARG A 222 -38.14 5.07 20.80
CA ARG A 222 -37.03 4.28 21.34
C ARG A 222 -37.44 2.88 21.80
N GLN A 223 -38.70 2.66 22.14
CA GLN A 223 -39.21 1.31 22.44
C GLN A 223 -39.20 0.40 21.22
N ARG A 224 -39.34 0.99 20.02
CA ARG A 224 -39.31 0.27 18.75
C ARG A 224 -37.89 0.11 18.21
N LEU A 225 -37.05 1.14 18.40
CA LEU A 225 -35.66 1.16 17.97
C LEU A 225 -34.75 1.58 19.13
N SER A 226 -34.22 0.59 19.83
CA SER A 226 -33.40 0.81 21.03
C SER A 226 -31.93 1.10 20.69
N TRP A 227 -31.44 0.52 19.60
CA TRP A 227 -30.07 0.64 19.14
C TRP A 227 -29.88 1.74 18.07
N GLY A 228 -29.50 2.94 18.54
CA GLY A 228 -29.21 4.09 17.69
C GLY A 228 -28.88 5.36 18.49
N ILE A 229 -28.61 6.45 17.79
CA ILE A 229 -28.25 7.73 18.40
C ILE A 229 -29.51 8.40 18.98
N PRO A 230 -29.54 8.78 20.27
CA PRO A 230 -30.71 9.45 20.87
C PRO A 230 -30.87 10.86 20.31
N VAL A 231 -32.11 11.32 20.18
CA VAL A 231 -32.42 12.71 19.80
C VAL A 231 -31.91 13.65 20.92
N PRO A 232 -31.17 14.73 20.59
CA PRO A 232 -30.77 15.74 21.56
C PRO A 232 -31.97 16.31 22.31
N ASP A 233 -31.88 16.32 23.64
CA ASP A 233 -32.93 16.77 24.57
C ASP A 233 -34.23 15.94 24.58
N ASP A 234 -34.29 14.78 23.89
CA ASP A 234 -35.46 13.88 23.90
C ASP A 234 -35.02 12.40 23.88
N CYS A 235 -34.72 11.86 25.07
CA CYS A 235 -34.29 10.47 25.24
C CYS A 235 -35.36 9.42 24.92
N SER A 236 -36.62 9.83 24.67
CA SER A 236 -37.71 8.91 24.27
C SER A 236 -37.67 8.56 22.78
N GLN A 237 -36.86 9.28 22.01
CA GLN A 237 -36.75 9.16 20.56
C GLN A 237 -35.32 8.83 20.15
N THR A 238 -35.20 7.98 19.13
CA THR A 238 -33.95 7.60 18.48
C THR A 238 -33.90 8.24 17.10
N ILE A 239 -32.77 8.83 16.71
CA ILE A 239 -32.55 9.40 15.39
C ILE A 239 -32.66 8.29 14.34
N TYR A 240 -33.34 8.60 13.25
CA TYR A 240 -33.53 7.69 12.14
C TYR A 240 -32.20 7.34 11.46
N VAL A 241 -32.00 6.04 11.15
CA VAL A 241 -30.75 5.51 10.61
C VAL A 241 -30.26 6.23 9.36
N TRP A 242 -31.14 6.61 8.43
CA TRP A 242 -30.70 7.32 7.22
C TRP A 242 -30.24 8.74 7.50
N PHE A 243 -30.76 9.39 8.55
CA PHE A 243 -30.27 10.70 8.98
C PHE A 243 -28.85 10.58 9.53
N ASP A 244 -28.66 9.65 10.46
CA ASP A 244 -27.39 9.28 11.07
C ASP A 244 -26.35 8.88 10.02
N ALA A 245 -26.66 7.84 9.25
CA ALA A 245 -25.82 7.28 8.20
C ALA A 245 -25.35 8.33 7.20
N LEU A 246 -26.21 9.23 6.70
CA LEU A 246 -25.79 10.22 5.70
C LEU A 246 -24.79 11.25 6.25
N VAL A 247 -24.82 11.54 7.56
CA VAL A 247 -23.88 12.46 8.22
C VAL A 247 -22.45 11.88 8.31
N ASN A 248 -22.26 10.58 8.01
CA ASN A 248 -20.93 9.95 8.03
C ASN A 248 -19.93 10.71 7.12
N TYR A 249 -20.42 11.19 5.96
CA TYR A 249 -19.59 11.89 4.99
C TYR A 249 -19.04 13.21 5.55
N LEU A 250 -19.85 13.95 6.32
CA LEU A 250 -19.41 15.16 7.02
C LEU A 250 -18.45 14.81 8.17
N THR A 251 -18.71 13.71 8.88
CA THR A 251 -17.86 13.23 9.98
C THR A 251 -16.43 12.97 9.49
N VAL A 252 -16.30 12.24 8.37
CA VAL A 252 -15.00 11.94 7.75
C VAL A 252 -14.33 13.21 7.20
N ALA A 253 -15.12 14.16 6.72
CA ALA A 253 -14.62 15.48 6.32
C ALA A 253 -14.16 16.36 7.50
N GLY A 254 -14.40 15.97 8.75
CA GLY A 254 -13.94 16.68 9.96
C GLY A 254 -15.01 17.46 10.72
N TYR A 255 -16.29 17.36 10.33
CA TYR A 255 -17.41 17.97 11.07
C TYR A 255 -17.52 17.35 12.48
N PRO A 256 -17.95 18.10 13.52
CA PRO A 256 -18.29 19.53 13.55
C PRO A 256 -17.09 20.48 13.67
N GLY A 257 -15.86 19.96 13.61
CA GLY A 257 -14.63 20.75 13.61
C GLY A 257 -14.33 21.39 12.26
N GLN A 258 -13.05 21.75 12.05
CA GLN A 258 -12.60 22.31 10.79
C GLN A 258 -12.61 21.23 9.69
N LEU A 259 -13.36 21.49 8.61
CA LEU A 259 -13.43 20.57 7.49
C LEU A 259 -12.10 20.50 6.74
N CYS A 260 -11.60 19.30 6.51
CA CYS A 260 -10.40 19.04 5.71
C CYS A 260 -10.71 19.08 4.19
N ARG A 261 -11.92 18.67 3.80
CA ARG A 261 -12.44 18.71 2.42
C ARG A 261 -13.96 18.60 2.38
N TRP A 262 -14.63 19.59 1.77
CA TRP A 262 -16.06 19.52 1.43
C TRP A 262 -16.36 20.45 0.24
N PRO A 263 -17.29 20.11 -0.67
CA PRO A 263 -18.06 18.86 -0.75
C PRO A 263 -17.24 17.68 -1.33
N PRO A 264 -17.74 16.44 -1.20
CA PRO A 264 -17.18 15.30 -1.92
C PRO A 264 -17.27 15.52 -3.43
N ASP A 265 -16.22 15.10 -4.12
CA ASP A 265 -16.14 15.13 -5.58
C ASP A 265 -17.04 14.05 -6.19
N CYS A 266 -17.16 12.89 -5.55
CA CYS A 266 -18.08 11.84 -5.99
C CYS A 266 -18.56 10.95 -4.83
N HIS A 267 -19.88 10.72 -4.77
CA HIS A 267 -20.49 9.63 -4.00
C HIS A 267 -20.75 8.43 -4.93
N ILE A 268 -20.11 7.29 -4.67
CA ILE A 268 -20.36 6.04 -5.40
C ILE A 268 -21.38 5.21 -4.63
N ILE A 269 -22.49 4.87 -5.27
CA ILE A 269 -23.61 4.18 -4.64
C ILE A 269 -24.29 3.16 -5.57
N GLY A 270 -24.96 2.18 -4.99
CA GLY A 270 -25.89 1.31 -5.73
C GLY A 270 -27.23 2.00 -5.98
N LYS A 271 -27.93 1.58 -7.04
CA LYS A 271 -29.24 2.16 -7.42
C LYS A 271 -30.31 2.11 -6.33
N ASP A 272 -30.27 1.14 -5.43
CA ASP A 272 -31.25 0.97 -4.35
C ASP A 272 -31.30 2.17 -3.37
N ILE A 273 -30.18 2.89 -3.21
CA ILE A 273 -30.05 3.97 -2.21
C ILE A 273 -29.96 5.37 -2.85
N LEU A 274 -30.24 5.45 -4.16
CA LEU A 274 -30.15 6.69 -4.93
C LEU A 274 -31.07 7.79 -4.40
N LYS A 275 -32.30 7.45 -4.01
CA LYS A 275 -33.27 8.43 -3.47
C LYS A 275 -32.73 9.15 -2.23
N PHE A 276 -31.99 8.43 -1.37
CA PHE A 276 -31.44 9.01 -0.15
C PHE A 276 -30.29 9.97 -0.45
N HIS A 277 -29.45 9.65 -1.44
CA HIS A 277 -28.28 10.47 -1.79
C HIS A 277 -28.59 11.63 -2.72
N ALA A 278 -29.63 11.51 -3.56
CA ALA A 278 -30.01 12.52 -4.53
C ALA A 278 -31.14 13.46 -4.05
N ILE A 279 -31.89 13.07 -3.00
CA ILE A 279 -33.03 13.85 -2.50
C ILE A 279 -32.88 14.16 -1.01
N LEU A 280 -32.90 13.15 -0.14
CA LEU A 280 -32.88 13.40 1.32
C LEU A 280 -31.59 14.08 1.75
N TRP A 281 -30.43 13.56 1.32
CA TRP A 281 -29.14 14.07 1.72
C TRP A 281 -28.92 15.52 1.28
N PRO A 282 -29.10 15.88 -0.01
CA PRO A 282 -28.86 17.25 -0.43
C PRO A 282 -29.87 18.23 0.17
N SER A 283 -31.12 17.81 0.44
CA SER A 283 -32.08 18.65 1.18
C SER A 283 -31.62 18.94 2.62
N MET A 284 -31.08 17.93 3.32
CA MET A 284 -30.51 18.14 4.66
C MET A 284 -29.28 19.06 4.62
N LEU A 285 -28.44 18.95 3.58
CA LEU A 285 -27.29 19.84 3.39
C LEU A 285 -27.73 21.29 3.14
N LEU A 286 -28.72 21.53 2.27
CA LEU A 286 -29.28 22.86 2.04
C LEU A 286 -29.85 23.47 3.32
N ALA A 287 -30.62 22.68 4.07
CA ALA A 287 -31.19 23.07 5.36
C ALA A 287 -30.11 23.45 6.41
N ALA A 288 -28.91 22.87 6.31
CA ALA A 288 -27.75 23.17 7.13
C ALA A 288 -26.75 24.16 6.48
N ASN A 289 -27.08 24.76 5.33
CA ASN A 289 -26.23 25.67 4.55
C ASN A 289 -24.88 25.07 4.12
N PHE A 290 -24.84 23.80 3.77
CA PHE A 290 -23.66 23.14 3.18
C PHE A 290 -23.72 23.09 1.64
N PRO A 291 -22.56 23.22 0.96
CA PRO A 291 -22.46 22.91 -0.46
C PRO A 291 -22.86 21.46 -0.75
N LEU A 292 -23.52 21.25 -1.89
CA LEU A 292 -23.96 19.94 -2.35
C LEU A 292 -22.81 19.11 -2.96
N PRO A 293 -22.91 17.76 -2.98
CA PRO A 293 -21.96 16.90 -3.68
C PRO A 293 -21.81 17.29 -5.15
N LYS A 294 -20.60 17.18 -5.70
CA LYS A 294 -20.37 17.51 -7.12
C LYS A 294 -20.97 16.46 -8.06
N GLN A 295 -20.88 15.19 -7.67
CA GLN A 295 -21.35 14.06 -8.46
C GLN A 295 -21.86 12.92 -7.57
N ILE A 296 -22.86 12.20 -8.07
CA ILE A 296 -23.36 10.93 -7.55
C ILE A 296 -23.21 9.89 -8.66
N PHE A 297 -22.30 8.96 -8.48
CA PHE A 297 -22.14 7.83 -9.39
C PHE A 297 -22.96 6.63 -8.91
N CYS A 298 -23.99 6.30 -9.69
CA CYS A 298 -24.92 5.23 -9.43
C CYS A 298 -24.62 4.02 -10.33
N HIS A 299 -24.58 2.83 -9.75
CA HIS A 299 -24.36 1.59 -10.51
C HIS A 299 -25.47 0.54 -10.30
N GLY A 300 -25.61 -0.34 -11.29
CA GLY A 300 -26.45 -1.55 -11.21
C GLY A 300 -25.93 -2.61 -10.23
N HIS A 301 -26.71 -3.66 -10.01
CA HIS A 301 -26.35 -4.75 -9.10
C HIS A 301 -25.68 -5.91 -9.82
N TRP A 302 -24.95 -6.71 -9.03
CA TRP A 302 -24.56 -8.05 -9.45
C TRP A 302 -25.65 -9.06 -9.12
N LEU A 303 -26.01 -9.86 -10.12
CA LEU A 303 -26.86 -11.04 -10.02
C LEU A 303 -25.95 -12.29 -9.94
N SER A 304 -26.43 -13.36 -9.31
CA SER A 304 -25.78 -14.68 -9.36
C SER A 304 -26.60 -15.58 -10.26
N ASP A 305 -26.00 -16.03 -11.37
CA ASP A 305 -26.66 -16.87 -12.38
C ASP A 305 -28.05 -16.36 -12.82
N GLY A 306 -28.15 -15.04 -13.00
CA GLY A 306 -29.34 -14.32 -13.45
C GLY A 306 -30.35 -13.98 -12.34
N VAL A 307 -30.08 -14.37 -11.09
CA VAL A 307 -30.98 -14.16 -9.95
C VAL A 307 -30.39 -13.15 -8.98
N LYS A 308 -31.22 -12.23 -8.45
CA LYS A 308 -30.79 -11.27 -7.42
C LYS A 308 -30.24 -12.03 -6.20
N MET A 309 -29.06 -11.64 -5.72
CA MET A 309 -28.47 -12.24 -4.53
C MET A 309 -29.35 -11.96 -3.32
N SER A 310 -29.70 -13.00 -2.57
CA SER A 310 -30.41 -12.90 -1.30
C SER A 310 -30.04 -14.03 -0.36
N LYS A 311 -30.00 -13.73 0.95
CA LYS A 311 -29.71 -14.74 1.98
C LYS A 311 -30.76 -15.85 2.00
N SER A 312 -32.03 -15.51 1.78
CA SER A 312 -33.15 -16.47 1.76
C SER A 312 -33.03 -17.51 0.64
N LEU A 313 -32.43 -17.14 -0.49
CA LEU A 313 -32.20 -18.06 -1.62
C LEU A 313 -30.85 -18.80 -1.52
N GLY A 314 -29.98 -18.42 -0.57
CA GLY A 314 -28.65 -19.03 -0.41
C GLY A 314 -27.69 -18.77 -1.59
N ASN A 315 -28.02 -17.84 -2.50
CA ASN A 315 -27.25 -17.54 -3.71
C ASN A 315 -26.31 -16.33 -3.53
N VAL A 316 -25.98 -15.97 -2.28
CA VAL A 316 -25.05 -14.87 -1.99
C VAL A 316 -23.63 -15.33 -2.29
N VAL A 317 -22.94 -14.59 -3.16
CA VAL A 317 -21.56 -14.88 -3.53
C VAL A 317 -20.60 -14.24 -2.51
N ASP A 318 -19.88 -15.08 -1.77
CA ASP A 318 -18.81 -14.66 -0.88
C ASP A 318 -17.54 -14.34 -1.71
N PRO A 319 -17.08 -13.07 -1.75
CA PRO A 319 -15.91 -12.68 -2.52
C PRO A 319 -14.62 -13.37 -2.05
N THR A 320 -14.49 -13.70 -0.76
CA THR A 320 -13.30 -14.36 -0.21
C THR A 320 -13.19 -15.80 -0.71
N LEU A 321 -14.31 -16.52 -0.77
CA LEU A 321 -14.35 -17.89 -1.29
C LEU A 321 -14.11 -17.91 -2.81
N GLU A 322 -14.69 -16.96 -3.56
CA GLU A 322 -14.44 -16.88 -5.00
C GLU A 322 -13.00 -16.48 -5.32
N ALA A 323 -12.38 -15.62 -4.50
CA ALA A 323 -10.97 -15.27 -4.64
C ALA A 323 -10.02 -16.46 -4.43
N GLN A 324 -10.42 -17.51 -3.70
CA GLN A 324 -9.61 -18.74 -3.63
C GLN A 324 -9.54 -19.48 -4.98
N LYS A 325 -10.56 -19.30 -5.83
CA LYS A 325 -10.63 -19.91 -7.16
C LYS A 325 -10.00 -19.02 -8.24
N LEU A 326 -10.17 -17.70 -8.12
CA LEU A 326 -9.83 -16.73 -9.17
C LEU A 326 -8.64 -15.82 -8.83
N THR A 327 -8.15 -15.84 -7.59
CA THR A 327 -7.33 -14.80 -6.93
C THR A 327 -8.09 -13.50 -6.64
N CYS A 328 -7.64 -12.71 -5.66
CA CYS A 328 -8.23 -11.40 -5.36
C CYS A 328 -8.15 -10.47 -6.58
N GLU A 329 -6.97 -10.34 -7.20
CA GLU A 329 -6.74 -9.50 -8.37
C GLU A 329 -7.57 -9.95 -9.58
N GLY A 330 -7.72 -11.25 -9.79
CA GLY A 330 -8.57 -11.78 -10.84
C GLY A 330 -10.04 -11.39 -10.64
N LEU A 331 -10.56 -11.49 -9.42
CA LEU A 331 -11.93 -11.07 -9.15
C LEU A 331 -12.09 -9.54 -9.26
N ARG A 332 -11.10 -8.74 -8.85
CA ARG A 332 -11.08 -7.27 -9.09
C ARG A 332 -11.21 -6.95 -10.56
N TYR A 333 -10.36 -7.57 -11.37
CA TYR A 333 -10.35 -7.41 -12.82
C TYR A 333 -11.72 -7.75 -13.40
N PHE A 334 -12.26 -8.92 -13.07
CA PHE A 334 -13.54 -9.37 -13.60
C PHE A 334 -14.67 -8.38 -13.29
N LEU A 335 -14.79 -7.94 -12.04
CA LEU A 335 -15.87 -7.05 -11.62
C LEU A 335 -15.79 -5.68 -12.30
N LEU A 336 -14.59 -5.11 -12.46
CA LEU A 336 -14.41 -3.83 -13.16
C LEU A 336 -14.51 -3.97 -14.68
N ARG A 337 -14.15 -5.14 -15.22
CA ARG A 337 -14.16 -5.45 -16.66
C ARG A 337 -15.56 -5.77 -17.18
N GLN A 338 -16.36 -6.53 -16.44
CA GLN A 338 -17.69 -6.95 -16.83
C GLN A 338 -18.79 -6.10 -16.18
N GLY A 339 -18.48 -5.36 -15.12
CA GLY A 339 -19.40 -4.42 -14.49
C GLY A 339 -19.65 -3.22 -15.39
N VAL A 340 -20.88 -3.08 -15.87
CA VAL A 340 -21.33 -1.90 -16.61
C VAL A 340 -22.24 -1.09 -15.69
N PRO A 341 -21.95 0.19 -15.40
CA PRO A 341 -22.74 0.97 -14.45
C PRO A 341 -24.21 1.12 -14.83
N THR A 342 -24.53 1.06 -16.12
CA THR A 342 -25.90 1.29 -16.65
C THR A 342 -26.86 0.11 -16.48
N SER A 343 -26.38 -1.08 -16.12
CA SER A 343 -27.24 -2.26 -16.05
C SER A 343 -26.80 -3.21 -14.95
N ASP A 344 -27.68 -4.14 -14.58
CA ASP A 344 -27.29 -5.21 -13.67
C ASP A 344 -26.35 -6.19 -14.39
N GLY A 345 -25.25 -6.55 -13.73
CA GLY A 345 -24.25 -7.49 -14.22
C GLY A 345 -24.55 -8.90 -13.71
N ASN A 346 -24.17 -9.93 -14.46
CA ASN A 346 -24.32 -11.30 -14.03
C ASN A 346 -22.97 -11.93 -13.67
N TYR A 347 -22.88 -12.47 -12.45
CA TYR A 347 -21.73 -13.24 -11.99
C TYR A 347 -21.99 -14.74 -12.21
N SER A 348 -21.01 -15.41 -12.81
CA SER A 348 -20.85 -16.86 -12.70
C SER A 348 -19.36 -17.20 -12.73
N THR A 349 -18.94 -18.16 -11.90
CA THR A 349 -17.53 -18.57 -11.84
C THR A 349 -16.97 -19.02 -13.20
N PRO A 350 -17.70 -19.80 -14.05
CA PRO A 350 -17.20 -20.17 -15.37
C PRO A 350 -16.95 -18.99 -16.30
N LEU A 351 -17.82 -17.97 -16.28
CA LEU A 351 -17.63 -16.76 -17.06
C LEU A 351 -16.39 -15.99 -16.57
N ALA A 352 -16.21 -15.88 -15.26
CA ALA A 352 -15.04 -15.22 -14.67
C ALA A 352 -13.73 -15.92 -15.07
N ILE A 353 -13.65 -17.24 -14.95
CA ILE A 353 -12.49 -18.03 -15.39
C ILE A 353 -12.20 -17.80 -16.88
N SER A 354 -13.24 -17.81 -17.72
CA SER A 354 -13.09 -17.62 -19.17
C SER A 354 -12.48 -16.24 -19.51
N VAL A 355 -13.01 -15.17 -18.91
CA VAL A 355 -12.51 -13.80 -19.12
C VAL A 355 -11.07 -13.65 -18.63
N LEU A 356 -10.75 -14.17 -17.44
CA LEU A 356 -9.40 -14.07 -16.88
C LEU A 356 -8.38 -14.86 -17.71
N ASN A 357 -8.75 -16.05 -18.18
CA ASN A 357 -7.89 -16.85 -19.05
C ASN A 357 -7.66 -16.15 -20.40
N ASP A 358 -8.69 -15.60 -21.04
CA ASP A 358 -8.55 -14.94 -22.35
C ASP A 358 -7.73 -13.65 -22.26
N GLU A 359 -8.06 -12.78 -21.31
CA GLU A 359 -7.51 -11.42 -21.26
C GLU A 359 -6.23 -11.32 -20.42
N LEU A 360 -6.21 -11.85 -19.19
CA LEU A 360 -5.04 -11.75 -18.32
C LEU A 360 -3.97 -12.78 -18.70
N ALA A 361 -4.32 -14.07 -18.81
CA ALA A 361 -3.33 -15.11 -19.06
C ALA A 361 -2.90 -15.16 -20.54
N ASN A 362 -3.84 -15.35 -21.46
CA ASN A 362 -3.56 -15.61 -22.88
C ASN A 362 -3.17 -14.36 -23.68
N SER A 363 -3.61 -13.18 -23.25
CA SER A 363 -3.27 -11.92 -23.93
C SER A 363 -2.09 -11.22 -23.23
N ILE A 364 -2.28 -10.71 -22.01
CA ILE A 364 -1.24 -9.93 -21.30
C ILE A 364 -0.06 -10.83 -20.88
N GLY A 365 -0.34 -11.90 -20.12
CA GLY A 365 0.65 -12.83 -19.58
C GLY A 365 1.46 -13.54 -20.66
N ASN A 366 0.81 -13.94 -21.75
CA ASN A 366 1.48 -14.54 -22.90
C ASN A 366 2.43 -13.56 -23.60
N LEU A 367 2.00 -12.31 -23.84
CA LEU A 367 2.82 -11.31 -24.52
C LEU A 367 4.09 -11.00 -23.72
N ILE A 368 3.96 -10.78 -22.42
CA ILE A 368 5.14 -10.54 -21.56
C ILE A 368 6.07 -11.75 -21.54
N ASN A 369 5.56 -12.96 -21.37
CA ASN A 369 6.39 -14.17 -21.35
C ASN A 369 7.16 -14.41 -22.67
N ARG A 370 6.52 -14.15 -23.81
CA ARG A 370 7.14 -14.36 -25.12
C ARG A 370 8.20 -13.31 -25.45
N THR A 371 8.03 -12.09 -24.96
CA THR A 371 8.87 -10.94 -25.30
C THR A 371 9.97 -10.69 -24.27
N THR A 372 9.86 -11.19 -23.04
CA THR A 372 10.92 -11.12 -22.03
C THR A 372 11.72 -12.42 -21.88
N SER A 373 11.52 -13.39 -22.78
CA SER A 373 12.26 -14.66 -22.72
C SER A 373 13.75 -14.46 -23.02
N SER A 374 14.63 -15.10 -22.25
CA SER A 374 16.09 -15.10 -22.48
C SER A 374 16.52 -15.66 -23.83
N ARG A 375 15.63 -16.39 -24.54
CA ARG A 375 15.86 -16.89 -25.90
C ARG A 375 15.69 -15.83 -26.98
N VAL A 376 15.03 -14.73 -26.64
CA VAL A 376 14.64 -13.66 -27.57
C VAL A 376 15.37 -12.35 -27.23
N LEU A 377 15.52 -12.05 -25.95
CA LEU A 377 16.29 -10.89 -25.48
C LEU A 377 17.79 -11.08 -25.76
N ARG A 378 18.43 -10.06 -26.34
CA ARG A 378 19.88 -10.04 -26.62
C ARG A 378 20.55 -9.01 -25.72
N GLY A 379 21.36 -9.47 -24.75
CA GLY A 379 22.09 -8.60 -23.83
C GLY A 379 21.29 -8.18 -22.59
N ASP A 380 21.91 -7.41 -21.69
CA ASP A 380 21.31 -6.96 -20.41
C ASP A 380 20.35 -5.77 -20.61
N ARG A 381 19.92 -5.54 -21.85
CA ARG A 381 19.17 -4.35 -22.27
C ARG A 381 17.91 -4.74 -23.05
N PHE A 382 16.77 -4.19 -22.69
CA PHE A 382 15.70 -3.90 -23.63
C PHE A 382 16.23 -2.96 -24.71
N THR A 383 15.83 -3.25 -25.93
CA THR A 383 16.55 -2.88 -27.12
C THR A 383 16.21 -1.47 -27.55
N ASP A 384 17.22 -0.70 -27.97
CA ASP A 384 17.00 0.57 -28.64
C ASP A 384 16.15 0.38 -29.90
N PHE A 385 15.39 1.42 -30.23
CA PHE A 385 14.56 1.46 -31.42
C PHE A 385 15.16 2.38 -32.49
N ASP A 386 15.10 1.96 -33.75
CA ASP A 386 15.54 2.71 -34.93
C ASP A 386 14.31 3.20 -35.73
N ASP A 387 14.04 4.51 -35.66
CA ASP A 387 12.94 5.20 -36.37
C ASP A 387 12.89 4.88 -37.88
N SER A 388 14.03 4.56 -38.50
CA SER A 388 14.08 4.24 -39.92
C SER A 388 13.49 2.86 -40.25
N VAL A 389 13.43 1.95 -39.27
CA VAL A 389 12.97 0.57 -39.43
C VAL A 389 11.46 0.45 -39.27
N ILE A 390 10.84 1.19 -38.33
CA ILE A 390 9.37 1.18 -38.18
C ILE A 390 8.67 1.81 -39.38
N ASN A 391 9.28 2.86 -39.93
CA ASN A 391 8.77 3.58 -41.10
C ASN A 391 9.25 2.92 -42.41
N GLY A 392 10.07 1.89 -42.29
CA GLY A 392 10.62 1.14 -43.41
C GLY A 392 9.63 0.11 -43.97
N PRO A 393 9.87 -0.38 -45.20
CA PRO A 393 9.00 -1.34 -45.87
C PRO A 393 8.89 -2.69 -45.13
N SER A 394 9.81 -2.97 -44.20
CA SER A 394 9.92 -4.21 -43.43
C SER A 394 8.90 -4.33 -42.28
N ILE A 395 8.33 -3.23 -41.78
CA ILE A 395 7.39 -3.19 -40.64
C ILE A 395 6.12 -2.38 -40.98
N ARG A 396 5.40 -2.77 -42.04
CA ARG A 396 4.18 -2.01 -42.46
C ARG A 396 3.09 -1.89 -41.40
N GLN A 397 3.03 -2.82 -40.44
CA GLN A 397 2.03 -2.84 -39.35
C GLN A 397 2.48 -2.05 -38.11
N GLY A 398 3.75 -1.62 -38.03
CA GLY A 398 4.31 -0.92 -36.88
C GLY A 398 3.68 0.46 -36.63
N PRO A 399 3.52 1.32 -37.67
CA PRO A 399 2.90 2.64 -37.50
C PRO A 399 1.47 2.61 -36.97
N ASP A 400 0.67 1.62 -37.38
CA ASP A 400 -0.71 1.46 -36.89
C ASP A 400 -0.74 1.11 -35.39
N LEU A 401 0.08 0.14 -34.97
CA LEU A 401 0.20 -0.23 -33.55
C LEU A 401 0.73 0.93 -32.71
N MET A 402 1.68 1.69 -33.24
CA MET A 402 2.23 2.88 -32.57
C MET A 402 1.16 3.97 -32.41
N THR A 403 0.35 4.21 -33.45
CA THR A 403 -0.76 5.17 -33.39
C THR A 403 -1.81 4.75 -32.37
N ASP A 404 -2.17 3.47 -32.30
CA ASP A 404 -3.08 2.95 -31.28
C ASP A 404 -2.49 3.14 -29.87
N LEU A 405 -1.20 2.86 -29.70
CA LEU A 405 -0.49 2.99 -28.43
C LEU A 405 -0.41 4.45 -27.95
N ASP A 406 -0.10 5.40 -28.85
CA ASP A 406 -0.02 6.82 -28.52
C ASP A 406 -1.41 7.41 -28.15
N ASN A 407 -2.49 6.89 -28.74
CA ASN A 407 -3.86 7.33 -28.45
C ASN A 407 -4.46 6.67 -27.20
N LEU A 408 -3.98 5.48 -26.82
CA LEU A 408 -4.55 4.68 -25.73
C LEU A 408 -4.68 5.42 -24.39
N PRO A 409 -3.66 6.17 -23.90
CA PRO A 409 -3.77 6.89 -22.62
C PRO A 409 -4.93 7.89 -22.60
N SER A 410 -5.11 8.64 -23.68
CA SER A 410 -6.20 9.62 -23.82
C SER A 410 -7.58 8.96 -23.83
N ILE A 411 -7.72 7.85 -24.57
CA ILE A 411 -8.96 7.07 -24.62
C ILE A 411 -9.31 6.52 -23.24
N VAL A 412 -8.34 5.91 -22.55
CA VAL A 412 -8.55 5.37 -21.20
C VAL A 412 -8.88 6.49 -20.22
N CYS A 413 -8.22 7.65 -20.32
CA CYS A 413 -8.51 8.80 -19.48
C CYS A 413 -9.96 9.26 -19.59
N GLN A 414 -10.48 9.38 -20.82
CA GLN A 414 -11.87 9.76 -21.07
C GLN A 414 -12.88 8.77 -20.46
N GLN A 415 -12.55 7.47 -20.46
CA GLN A 415 -13.42 6.44 -19.88
C GLN A 415 -13.32 6.41 -18.35
N TYR A 416 -12.11 6.41 -17.79
CA TYR A 416 -11.88 6.31 -16.34
C TYR A 416 -12.31 7.57 -15.59
N ASP A 417 -12.21 8.76 -16.20
CA ASP A 417 -12.75 10.00 -15.62
C ASP A 417 -14.28 9.96 -15.44
N LYS A 418 -14.96 9.11 -16.22
CA LYS A 418 -16.39 8.83 -16.11
C LYS A 418 -16.70 7.52 -15.37
N MET A 419 -15.68 6.93 -14.72
CA MET A 419 -15.75 5.63 -14.04
C MET A 419 -16.28 4.49 -14.94
N GLN A 420 -16.09 4.59 -16.25
CA GLN A 420 -16.40 3.55 -17.24
C GLN A 420 -15.23 2.58 -17.37
N PHE A 421 -14.85 1.93 -16.26
CA PHE A 421 -13.67 1.06 -16.20
C PHE A 421 -13.73 -0.09 -17.22
N SER A 422 -14.91 -0.69 -17.42
CA SER A 422 -15.11 -1.75 -18.42
C SER A 422 -14.64 -1.34 -19.82
N ASN A 423 -15.03 -0.14 -20.27
CA ASN A 423 -14.65 0.37 -21.60
C ASN A 423 -13.16 0.65 -21.69
N GLY A 424 -12.57 1.28 -20.66
CA GLY A 424 -11.15 1.56 -20.63
C GLY A 424 -10.31 0.28 -20.65
N ILE A 425 -10.68 -0.74 -19.86
CA ILE A 425 -10.01 -2.04 -19.87
C ILE A 425 -10.15 -2.72 -21.24
N ASN A 426 -11.33 -2.65 -21.87
CA ASN A 426 -11.53 -3.20 -23.21
C ASN A 426 -10.61 -2.54 -24.25
N SER A 427 -10.39 -1.23 -24.19
CA SER A 427 -9.41 -0.53 -25.03
C SER A 427 -7.99 -1.02 -24.78
N ILE A 428 -7.59 -1.21 -23.52
CA ILE A 428 -6.26 -1.74 -23.14
C ILE A 428 -6.06 -3.15 -23.73
N VAL A 429 -7.00 -4.07 -23.50
CA VAL A 429 -6.93 -5.45 -23.98
C VAL A 429 -6.91 -5.50 -25.51
N THR A 430 -7.65 -4.62 -26.19
CA THR A 430 -7.65 -4.54 -27.66
C THR A 430 -6.25 -4.24 -28.20
N VAL A 431 -5.54 -3.27 -27.61
CA VAL A 431 -4.16 -2.93 -28.02
C VAL A 431 -3.19 -4.09 -27.70
N VAL A 432 -3.33 -4.74 -26.55
CA VAL A 432 -2.52 -5.93 -26.19
C VAL A 432 -2.74 -7.08 -27.18
N LYS A 433 -3.98 -7.33 -27.62
CA LYS A 433 -4.29 -8.36 -28.63
C LYS A 433 -3.67 -8.01 -29.99
N LYS A 434 -3.69 -6.74 -30.40
CA LYS A 434 -2.99 -6.27 -31.60
C LYS A 434 -1.47 -6.47 -31.48
N ALA A 435 -0.86 -6.15 -30.34
CA ALA A 435 0.56 -6.39 -30.10
C ALA A 435 0.93 -7.88 -30.10
N ASN A 436 0.07 -8.76 -29.57
CA ASN A 436 0.25 -10.22 -29.70
C ASN A 436 0.27 -10.68 -31.16
N ALA A 437 -0.67 -10.18 -31.97
CA ALA A 437 -0.72 -10.51 -33.41
C ALA A 437 0.52 -9.99 -34.14
N PHE A 438 0.98 -8.78 -33.81
CA PHE A 438 2.21 -8.19 -34.32
C PHE A 438 3.44 -9.06 -33.97
N VAL A 439 3.63 -9.42 -32.69
CA VAL A 439 4.71 -10.30 -32.25
C VAL A 439 4.64 -11.69 -32.93
N GLN A 440 3.44 -12.23 -33.13
CA GLN A 440 3.25 -13.49 -33.84
C GLN A 440 3.69 -13.39 -35.30
N HIS A 441 3.33 -12.31 -35.99
CA HIS A 441 3.68 -12.10 -37.39
C HIS A 441 5.19 -12.08 -37.62
N PHE A 442 5.93 -11.34 -36.78
CA PHE A 442 7.39 -11.23 -36.90
C PHE A 442 8.16 -12.40 -36.31
N SER A 443 7.53 -13.18 -35.43
CA SER A 443 8.12 -14.39 -34.83
C SER A 443 9.54 -14.15 -34.28
N PRO A 444 9.70 -13.31 -33.24
CA PRO A 444 11.02 -12.84 -32.78
C PRO A 444 11.97 -13.96 -32.34
N TRP A 445 11.47 -15.13 -31.95
CA TRP A 445 12.29 -16.33 -31.68
C TRP A 445 13.01 -16.91 -32.91
N HIS A 446 12.55 -16.59 -34.12
CA HIS A 446 13.27 -16.88 -35.36
C HIS A 446 14.27 -15.77 -35.69
N LEU A 447 13.86 -14.50 -35.55
CA LEU A 447 14.73 -13.34 -35.78
C LEU A 447 15.96 -13.36 -34.85
N ALA A 448 15.81 -13.79 -33.60
CA ALA A 448 16.90 -13.89 -32.63
C ALA A 448 18.03 -14.85 -33.04
N LYS A 449 17.79 -15.74 -34.01
CA LYS A 449 18.79 -16.66 -34.55
C LYS A 449 19.58 -16.07 -35.73
N ASP A 450 19.08 -15.00 -36.35
CA ASP A 450 19.70 -14.36 -37.50
C ASP A 450 20.34 -13.02 -37.10
N LYS A 451 21.68 -12.96 -37.16
CA LYS A 451 22.45 -11.77 -36.83
C LYS A 451 22.16 -10.57 -37.75
N ASN A 452 21.64 -10.80 -38.95
CA ASN A 452 21.30 -9.71 -39.88
C ASN A 452 19.92 -9.10 -39.57
N ALA A 453 19.09 -9.80 -38.80
CA ALA A 453 17.74 -9.36 -38.43
C ALA A 453 17.69 -8.58 -37.10
N ASN A 454 18.85 -8.26 -36.53
CA ASN A 454 18.99 -7.66 -35.21
C ASN A 454 18.15 -6.39 -35.03
N SER A 455 18.28 -5.42 -35.94
CA SER A 455 17.55 -4.15 -35.85
C SER A 455 16.02 -4.34 -35.97
N LEU A 456 15.58 -5.31 -36.78
CA LEU A 456 14.17 -5.66 -36.91
C LEU A 456 13.63 -6.31 -35.61
N LEU A 457 14.37 -7.25 -35.04
CA LEU A 457 14.05 -7.88 -33.76
C LEU A 457 13.93 -6.83 -32.64
N ASP A 458 14.88 -5.92 -32.57
CA ASP A 458 14.93 -4.86 -31.56
C ASP A 458 13.72 -3.94 -31.65
N THR A 459 13.32 -3.59 -32.88
CA THR A 459 12.08 -2.81 -33.14
C THR A 459 10.83 -3.57 -32.70
N VAL A 460 10.73 -4.86 -33.02
CA VAL A 460 9.55 -5.68 -32.66
C VAL A 460 9.40 -5.80 -31.15
N LEU A 461 10.51 -6.05 -30.45
CA LEU A 461 10.54 -6.15 -29.00
C LEU A 461 10.22 -4.83 -28.33
N HIS A 462 10.81 -3.73 -28.81
CA HIS A 462 10.54 -2.39 -28.29
C HIS A 462 9.05 -2.04 -28.33
N LEU A 463 8.37 -2.23 -29.46
CA LEU A 463 6.93 -1.96 -29.56
C LEU A 463 6.10 -2.83 -28.63
N ALA A 464 6.45 -4.11 -28.47
CA ALA A 464 5.76 -5.00 -27.57
C ALA A 464 5.96 -4.58 -26.10
N HIS A 465 7.19 -4.24 -25.70
CA HIS A 465 7.49 -3.80 -24.35
C HIS A 465 6.90 -2.42 -24.03
N GLN A 466 6.88 -1.47 -24.97
CA GLN A 466 6.19 -0.19 -24.79
C GLN A 466 4.68 -0.38 -24.67
N THR A 467 4.09 -1.29 -25.46
CA THR A 467 2.68 -1.66 -25.30
C THR A 467 2.43 -2.19 -23.89
N LEU A 468 3.23 -3.15 -23.44
CA LEU A 468 3.11 -3.72 -22.10
C LEU A 468 3.32 -2.65 -21.01
N ARG A 469 4.31 -1.76 -21.14
CA ARG A 469 4.55 -0.66 -20.19
C ARG A 469 3.33 0.25 -20.07
N THR A 470 2.82 0.78 -21.18
CA THR A 470 1.65 1.68 -21.18
C THR A 470 0.41 0.97 -20.63
N CYS A 471 0.14 -0.26 -21.07
CA CYS A 471 -0.98 -1.04 -20.57
C CYS A 471 -0.85 -1.34 -19.07
N GLY A 472 0.35 -1.67 -18.59
CA GLY A 472 0.63 -1.94 -17.18
C GLY A 472 0.34 -0.72 -16.31
N ILE A 473 0.81 0.46 -16.69
CA ILE A 473 0.52 1.71 -15.96
C ILE A 473 -0.99 1.99 -15.93
N LEU A 474 -1.69 1.85 -17.05
CA LEU A 474 -3.14 2.11 -17.14
C LEU A 474 -3.99 1.06 -16.41
N LEU A 475 -3.44 -0.13 -16.12
CA LEU A 475 -4.10 -1.18 -15.33
C LEU A 475 -3.90 -1.05 -13.82
N LYS A 476 -2.96 -0.20 -13.34
CA LYS A 476 -2.73 0.03 -11.90
C LYS A 476 -3.98 0.33 -11.07
N PRO A 477 -4.96 1.13 -11.54
CA PRO A 477 -6.18 1.36 -10.77
C PRO A 477 -7.07 0.11 -10.62
N VAL A 478 -6.95 -0.84 -11.54
CA VAL A 478 -7.83 -2.03 -11.64
C VAL A 478 -7.20 -3.22 -10.93
N VAL A 479 -5.97 -3.57 -11.32
CA VAL A 479 -5.18 -4.71 -10.83
C VAL A 479 -3.78 -4.25 -10.41
N PRO A 480 -3.66 -3.56 -9.25
CA PRO A 480 -2.39 -2.92 -8.86
C PRO A 480 -1.23 -3.90 -8.77
N ASN A 481 -1.44 -5.10 -8.20
CA ASN A 481 -0.35 -6.05 -8.00
C ASN A 481 0.10 -6.70 -9.31
N ILE A 482 -0.85 -7.10 -10.17
CA ILE A 482 -0.53 -7.66 -11.49
C ILE A 482 0.15 -6.60 -12.37
N ALA A 483 -0.34 -5.36 -12.33
CA ALA A 483 0.25 -4.23 -13.04
C ALA A 483 1.69 -3.95 -12.58
N ASP A 484 1.95 -3.92 -11.28
CA ASP A 484 3.29 -3.71 -10.74
C ASP A 484 4.21 -4.90 -11.07
N GLU A 485 3.75 -6.15 -11.01
CA GLU A 485 4.53 -7.32 -11.43
C GLU A 485 4.92 -7.23 -12.92
N MET A 486 3.95 -6.86 -13.76
CA MET A 486 4.14 -6.64 -15.19
C MET A 486 5.18 -5.54 -15.47
N LEU A 487 5.11 -4.41 -14.77
CA LEU A 487 6.03 -3.29 -14.91
C LEU A 487 7.44 -3.61 -14.35
N ASN A 488 7.50 -4.35 -13.24
CA ASN A 488 8.76 -4.80 -12.64
C ASN A 488 9.53 -5.72 -13.60
N ARG A 489 8.84 -6.65 -14.27
CA ARG A 489 9.45 -7.51 -15.30
C ARG A 489 9.96 -6.73 -16.52
N LEU A 490 9.44 -5.52 -16.74
CA LEU A 490 9.92 -4.58 -17.76
C LEU A 490 10.94 -3.57 -17.18
N SER A 491 11.33 -3.75 -15.92
CA SER A 491 12.24 -2.87 -15.19
C SER A 491 11.79 -1.40 -15.11
N VAL A 492 10.48 -1.14 -15.18
CA VAL A 492 9.92 0.21 -15.06
C VAL A 492 9.89 0.62 -13.59
N SER A 493 10.52 1.73 -13.24
CA SER A 493 10.56 2.20 -11.85
C SER A 493 9.22 2.82 -11.42
N SER A 494 8.97 2.86 -10.11
CA SER A 494 7.74 3.43 -9.55
C SER A 494 7.55 4.90 -9.93
N ASP A 495 8.65 5.66 -10.02
CA ASP A 495 8.63 7.09 -10.31
C ASP A 495 8.31 7.40 -11.79
N GLU A 496 8.40 6.39 -12.66
CA GLU A 496 8.13 6.48 -14.11
C GLU A 496 6.84 5.73 -14.50
N SER A 497 6.00 5.46 -13.51
CA SER A 497 4.77 4.70 -13.66
C SER A 497 3.52 5.54 -13.42
N ASN A 498 3.62 6.86 -13.62
CA ASN A 498 2.50 7.79 -13.53
C ASN A 498 1.81 7.96 -14.89
N TYR A 499 0.61 8.53 -14.90
CA TYR A 499 -0.14 8.75 -16.14
C TYR A 499 0.65 9.60 -17.17
N SER A 500 1.42 10.58 -16.70
CA SER A 500 2.28 11.42 -17.55
C SER A 500 3.36 10.63 -18.30
N ASP A 501 3.77 9.48 -17.77
CA ASP A 501 4.81 8.65 -18.37
C ASP A 501 4.27 7.77 -19.51
N CYS A 502 2.96 7.49 -19.51
CA CYS A 502 2.25 6.92 -20.66
C CYS A 502 2.07 7.93 -21.80
N ALA A 503 2.01 9.22 -21.47
CA ALA A 503 1.76 10.28 -22.45
C ALA A 503 3.03 10.67 -23.25
N LYS A 504 4.19 10.11 -22.92
CA LYS A 504 5.42 10.24 -23.71
C LYS A 504 5.35 9.27 -24.89
N ALA A 505 5.58 9.78 -26.11
CA ALA A 505 5.49 8.99 -27.34
C ALA A 505 6.35 7.71 -27.27
N ALA A 506 5.82 6.61 -27.82
CA ALA A 506 6.52 5.31 -27.83
C ALA A 506 7.89 5.35 -28.54
N SER A 507 8.12 6.32 -29.42
CA SER A 507 9.40 6.56 -30.12
C SER A 507 10.47 7.21 -29.24
N LYS A 508 10.10 7.79 -28.09
CA LYS A 508 11.03 8.55 -27.23
C LYS A 508 11.34 7.86 -25.90
N SER A 509 10.59 6.83 -25.52
CA SER A 509 10.75 6.16 -24.23
C SER A 509 11.73 4.98 -24.35
N ARG A 510 12.92 5.05 -23.74
CA ARG A 510 13.88 3.93 -23.65
C ARG A 510 13.86 3.36 -22.22
N MET A 511 13.82 2.03 -22.08
CA MET A 511 13.76 1.42 -20.75
C MET A 511 15.09 1.55 -20.01
N LEU A 512 15.04 1.86 -18.71
CA LEU A 512 16.22 1.98 -17.86
C LEU A 512 16.79 0.61 -17.49
N PHE A 513 18.12 0.50 -17.42
CA PHE A 513 18.83 -0.72 -16.99
C PHE A 513 19.60 -0.51 -15.71
N ILE A 514 19.47 -1.45 -14.77
CA ILE A 514 20.40 -1.55 -13.66
C ILE A 514 21.74 -2.06 -14.22
N ALA A 515 22.72 -1.16 -14.29
CA ALA A 515 24.08 -1.46 -14.70
C ALA A 515 24.83 -2.25 -13.62
N VAL A 516 24.67 -1.83 -12.35
CA VAL A 516 25.18 -2.54 -11.17
C VAL A 516 24.51 -2.03 -9.89
N PRO A 517 23.94 -2.91 -9.05
CA PRO A 517 23.64 -2.63 -7.65
C PRO A 517 24.88 -2.85 -6.75
N LEU A 518 25.03 -1.96 -5.78
CA LEU A 518 26.03 -2.03 -4.73
C LEU A 518 25.33 -1.94 -3.37
N ALA A 519 25.29 -3.07 -2.67
CA ALA A 519 24.60 -3.25 -1.41
C ALA A 519 25.56 -3.13 -0.21
N ILE A 520 25.19 -2.37 0.81
CA ILE A 520 25.93 -2.29 2.07
C ILE A 520 24.96 -2.62 3.18
N TRP A 521 25.20 -3.70 3.92
CA TRP A 521 24.33 -4.12 5.01
C TRP A 521 25.06 -4.18 6.34
N ARG A 522 24.31 -3.93 7.40
CA ARG A 522 24.73 -4.23 8.77
C ARG A 522 24.36 -5.65 9.13
N HIS A 523 25.03 -6.17 10.15
CA HIS A 523 24.70 -7.48 10.72
C HIS A 523 23.30 -7.51 11.37
N GLY A 524 22.79 -8.74 11.50
CA GLY A 524 21.57 -9.06 12.25
C GLY A 524 21.74 -8.98 13.77
N HIS A 525 20.72 -9.45 14.49
CA HIS A 525 20.71 -9.55 15.96
C HIS A 525 21.90 -10.36 16.47
N ARG A 526 22.51 -9.91 17.57
CA ARG A 526 23.78 -10.44 18.08
C ARG A 526 23.84 -10.37 19.61
N THR A 527 24.69 -11.17 20.23
CA THR A 527 24.98 -11.10 21.68
C THR A 527 25.78 -9.84 22.04
N PRO A 528 25.70 -9.32 23.28
CA PRO A 528 26.40 -8.09 23.66
C PRO A 528 27.90 -8.17 23.40
N ILE A 529 28.52 -7.07 22.94
CA ILE A 529 29.98 -7.00 22.72
C ILE A 529 30.71 -6.79 24.05
N TYR A 530 30.06 -6.10 24.98
CA TYR A 530 30.52 -5.81 26.34
C TYR A 530 29.37 -6.10 27.30
N LEU A 531 29.65 -6.14 28.60
CA LEU A 531 28.67 -6.44 29.65
C LEU A 531 28.55 -5.27 30.63
N ILE A 532 27.46 -5.24 31.40
CA ILE A 532 27.27 -4.27 32.48
C ILE A 532 28.20 -4.66 33.64
N PRO A 533 29.15 -3.81 34.06
CA PRO A 533 30.13 -4.16 35.09
C PRO A 533 29.56 -4.60 36.43
N SER A 534 28.39 -4.10 36.81
CA SER A 534 27.72 -4.45 38.07
C SER A 534 26.86 -5.70 37.99
N ASP A 535 26.57 -6.22 36.79
CA ASP A 535 25.76 -7.41 36.60
C ASP A 535 26.64 -8.66 36.69
N VAL A 536 26.80 -9.16 37.91
CA VAL A 536 27.66 -10.33 38.21
C VAL A 536 27.03 -11.65 37.75
N GLU A 537 25.71 -11.69 37.61
CA GLU A 537 24.97 -12.88 37.15
C GLU A 537 25.12 -13.05 35.64
N ASN A 538 25.23 -11.94 34.91
CA ASN A 538 25.43 -11.91 33.47
C ASN A 538 26.91 -11.73 33.09
N ASN A 539 27.65 -12.84 33.04
CA ASN A 539 29.08 -12.86 32.70
C ASN A 539 29.34 -13.53 31.34
N ALA A 540 30.54 -13.32 30.78
CA ALA A 540 30.87 -13.80 29.43
C ALA A 540 30.68 -15.32 29.24
N SER A 541 30.84 -16.13 30.30
CA SER A 541 30.66 -17.59 30.22
C SER A 541 29.19 -18.03 30.15
N THR A 542 28.25 -17.16 30.51
CA THR A 542 26.81 -17.42 30.39
C THR A 542 26.30 -17.29 28.95
N TRP A 543 27.05 -16.58 28.09
CA TRP A 543 26.75 -16.43 26.67
C TRP A 543 27.35 -17.57 25.86
N ASN A 544 26.61 -18.67 25.69
CA ASN A 544 27.07 -19.90 25.04
C ASN A 544 27.66 -19.71 23.62
N ILE A 545 27.18 -18.70 22.89
CA ILE A 545 27.62 -18.38 21.53
C ILE A 545 28.88 -17.51 21.53
N GLY A 546 29.21 -16.88 22.66
CA GLY A 546 30.25 -15.86 22.80
C GLY A 546 29.69 -14.44 22.74
N LEU A 547 30.50 -13.46 23.15
CA LEU A 547 30.15 -12.03 23.12
C LEU A 547 30.38 -11.43 21.73
N GLY A 548 29.44 -10.59 21.27
CA GLY A 548 29.52 -9.92 19.98
C GLY A 548 29.30 -10.84 18.77
N GLU A 549 28.71 -12.01 18.98
CA GLU A 549 28.48 -13.05 17.98
C GLU A 549 27.02 -13.02 17.47
N LEU A 550 26.82 -13.37 16.20
CA LEU A 550 25.52 -13.31 15.55
C LEU A 550 24.60 -14.41 16.11
N THR A 551 23.37 -14.04 16.50
CA THR A 551 22.40 -15.02 17.03
C THR A 551 21.64 -15.71 15.89
N LYS A 552 20.87 -16.77 16.17
CA LYS A 552 19.99 -17.42 15.17
C LYS A 552 18.91 -16.49 14.66
N LEU A 553 18.34 -15.67 15.55
CA LEU A 553 17.46 -14.57 15.15
C LEU A 553 18.16 -13.63 14.16
N GLY A 554 19.41 -13.28 14.42
CA GLY A 554 20.22 -12.44 13.52
C GLY A 554 20.49 -13.09 12.17
N MET A 555 20.84 -14.37 12.16
CA MET A 555 21.01 -15.16 10.94
C MET A 555 19.72 -15.18 10.10
N ARG A 556 18.55 -15.32 10.74
CA ARG A 556 17.25 -15.30 10.06
C ARG A 556 16.91 -13.95 9.45
N GLN A 557 17.12 -12.86 10.21
CA GLN A 557 16.92 -11.51 9.70
C GLN A 557 17.80 -11.23 8.48
N CYS A 558 19.07 -11.64 8.52
CA CYS A 558 19.98 -11.55 7.39
C CYS A 558 19.52 -12.42 6.21
N TYR A 559 19.03 -13.63 6.47
CA TYR A 559 18.49 -14.51 5.44
C TYR A 559 17.26 -13.90 4.75
N GLU A 560 16.30 -13.37 5.49
CA GLU A 560 15.11 -12.72 4.92
C GLU A 560 15.46 -11.46 4.13
N LEU A 561 16.39 -10.65 4.64
CA LEU A 561 16.97 -9.54 3.87
C LEU A 561 17.58 -10.05 2.55
N GLY A 562 18.29 -11.18 2.60
CA GLY A 562 18.77 -11.90 1.42
C GLY A 562 17.65 -12.24 0.45
N GLN A 563 16.55 -12.84 0.92
CA GLN A 563 15.40 -13.18 0.09
C GLN A 563 14.76 -11.96 -0.56
N MET A 564 14.67 -10.83 0.15
CA MET A 564 14.17 -9.57 -0.42
C MET A 564 15.06 -9.08 -1.57
N LEU A 565 16.38 -9.14 -1.39
CA LEU A 565 17.35 -8.76 -2.42
C LEU A 565 17.35 -9.76 -3.60
N GLY A 566 17.22 -11.06 -3.33
CA GLY A 566 17.09 -12.11 -4.35
C GLY A 566 15.83 -11.92 -5.19
N LYS A 567 14.68 -11.72 -4.54
CA LYS A 567 13.42 -11.38 -5.22
C LYS A 567 13.58 -10.16 -6.12
N ARG A 568 14.31 -9.12 -5.67
CA ARG A 568 14.59 -7.94 -6.48
C ARG A 568 15.51 -8.25 -7.67
N TYR A 569 16.71 -8.79 -7.45
CA TYR A 569 17.76 -8.86 -8.50
C TYR A 569 17.88 -10.20 -9.23
N ILE A 570 17.11 -11.21 -8.84
CA ILE A 570 16.98 -12.47 -9.56
C ILE A 570 15.62 -12.55 -10.25
N GLU A 571 14.54 -12.17 -9.56
CA GLU A 571 13.18 -12.38 -10.06
C GLU A 571 12.60 -11.15 -10.75
N GLN A 572 12.64 -9.97 -10.10
CA GLN A 572 12.10 -8.73 -10.67
C GLN A 572 13.01 -8.15 -11.75
N TYR A 573 14.30 -8.03 -11.46
CA TYR A 573 15.34 -7.54 -12.36
C TYR A 573 16.34 -8.68 -12.60
N PRO A 574 16.12 -9.59 -13.56
CA PRO A 574 16.93 -10.79 -13.75
C PRO A 574 18.35 -10.47 -14.24
N LEU A 575 19.19 -10.03 -13.30
CA LEU A 575 20.49 -9.42 -13.56
C LEU A 575 21.58 -10.45 -13.92
N PHE A 576 21.37 -11.69 -13.50
CA PHE A 576 22.33 -12.79 -13.61
C PHE A 576 21.96 -13.75 -14.74
N LYS A 577 22.95 -14.21 -15.52
CA LYS A 577 22.70 -14.95 -16.78
C LYS A 577 23.38 -16.30 -16.90
N SER A 578 24.44 -16.56 -16.14
CA SER A 578 25.31 -17.72 -16.36
C SER A 578 25.63 -18.49 -15.07
N SER A 579 26.40 -17.89 -14.17
CA SER A 579 26.80 -18.44 -12.89
C SER A 579 26.98 -17.30 -11.90
N ILE A 580 26.07 -17.24 -10.93
CA ILE A 580 26.06 -16.23 -9.87
C ILE A 580 27.41 -16.17 -9.10
N LEU A 581 28.14 -17.28 -9.05
CA LEU A 581 29.44 -17.41 -8.37
C LEU A 581 30.51 -16.43 -8.89
N ASN A 582 30.48 -16.09 -10.17
CA ASN A 582 31.47 -15.20 -10.80
C ASN A 582 30.92 -13.80 -11.10
N GLU A 583 29.63 -13.59 -10.81
CA GLU A 583 28.89 -12.36 -11.09
C GLU A 583 28.60 -11.57 -9.80
N ILE A 584 28.90 -12.13 -8.61
CA ILE A 584 28.75 -11.46 -7.32
C ILE A 584 30.12 -11.25 -6.67
N TYR A 585 30.36 -10.04 -6.17
CA TYR A 585 31.50 -9.73 -5.30
C TYR A 585 31.02 -9.34 -3.91
N ILE A 586 31.60 -9.98 -2.88
CA ILE A 586 31.24 -9.76 -1.48
C ILE A 586 32.50 -9.43 -0.70
N ARG A 587 32.49 -8.28 -0.02
CA ARG A 587 33.48 -7.95 0.99
C ARG A 587 32.82 -7.90 2.37
N SER A 588 33.45 -8.49 3.36
CA SER A 588 33.01 -8.42 4.75
C SER A 588 34.12 -7.86 5.62
N SER A 589 33.74 -7.17 6.70
CA SER A 589 34.67 -6.90 7.80
C SER A 589 35.17 -8.22 8.37
N ASP A 590 36.42 -8.26 8.85
CA ASP A 590 37.04 -9.44 9.45
C ASP A 590 36.56 -9.65 10.90
N THR A 591 35.25 -9.84 11.05
CA THR A 591 34.62 -10.23 12.32
C THR A 591 33.62 -11.34 12.06
N ASN A 592 33.56 -12.34 12.96
CA ASN A 592 32.70 -13.51 12.79
C ASN A 592 31.25 -13.13 12.47
N ARG A 593 30.64 -12.21 13.24
CA ARG A 593 29.25 -11.78 13.00
C ARG A 593 29.01 -11.18 11.62
N THR A 594 29.97 -10.43 11.05
CA THR A 594 29.81 -9.83 9.71
C THR A 594 30.01 -10.86 8.60
N LEU A 595 30.92 -11.81 8.80
CA LEU A 595 31.12 -12.95 7.89
C LEU A 595 29.88 -13.86 7.87
N MET A 596 29.34 -14.19 9.05
CA MET A 596 28.10 -14.94 9.19
C MET A 596 26.92 -14.20 8.57
N SER A 597 26.81 -12.88 8.79
CA SER A 597 25.77 -12.07 8.17
C SER A 597 25.84 -12.09 6.64
N ALA A 598 27.05 -11.95 6.07
CA ALA A 598 27.25 -12.07 4.62
C ALA A 598 26.80 -13.44 4.10
N ALA A 599 27.21 -14.51 4.77
CA ALA A 599 26.82 -15.87 4.41
C ALA A 599 25.29 -16.07 4.49
N SER A 600 24.64 -15.57 5.54
CA SER A 600 23.18 -15.66 5.72
C SER A 600 22.41 -14.85 4.67
N VAL A 601 22.83 -13.61 4.37
CA VAL A 601 22.22 -12.79 3.31
C VAL A 601 22.35 -13.51 1.96
N MET A 602 23.52 -14.05 1.64
CA MET A 602 23.71 -14.79 0.39
C MET A 602 22.92 -16.11 0.34
N ALA A 603 22.76 -16.78 1.48
CA ALA A 603 21.87 -17.92 1.62
C ALA A 603 20.44 -17.58 1.20
N GLY A 604 19.90 -16.48 1.71
CA GLY A 604 18.57 -16.00 1.30
C GLY A 604 18.53 -15.51 -0.14
N PHE A 605 19.57 -14.82 -0.59
CA PHE A 605 19.65 -14.23 -1.94
C PHE A 605 19.48 -15.28 -3.04
N VAL A 606 20.14 -16.43 -2.92
CA VAL A 606 20.08 -17.49 -3.95
C VAL A 606 18.96 -18.51 -3.71
N ALA A 607 18.33 -18.49 -2.54
CA ALA A 607 17.21 -19.39 -2.20
C ALA A 607 15.85 -18.91 -2.73
N SER A 608 15.79 -17.81 -3.48
CA SER A 608 14.54 -17.31 -4.06
C SER A 608 13.97 -18.31 -5.10
N ASP A 609 12.64 -18.39 -5.21
CA ASP A 609 11.87 -19.48 -5.83
C ASP A 609 12.23 -19.80 -7.30
N SER A 610 12.91 -18.88 -7.99
CA SER A 610 13.26 -19.02 -9.41
C SER A 610 14.51 -19.86 -9.70
N TYR A 611 15.42 -20.04 -8.73
CA TYR A 611 16.66 -20.84 -8.92
C TYR A 611 16.59 -22.25 -8.31
N GLY A 612 15.55 -22.54 -7.51
CA GLY A 612 15.37 -23.80 -6.78
C GLY A 612 15.14 -25.06 -7.64
N ASN A 613 15.02 -24.92 -8.97
CA ASN A 613 14.85 -26.06 -9.88
C ASN A 613 16.14 -26.58 -10.53
N TYR A 614 17.30 -26.00 -10.24
CA TYR A 614 18.60 -26.56 -10.61
C TYR A 614 19.22 -27.36 -9.47
N GLY A 615 18.66 -28.54 -9.19
CA GLY A 615 19.28 -29.56 -8.34
C GLY A 615 18.84 -29.54 -6.87
N ASN A 616 18.82 -30.72 -6.26
CA ASN A 616 18.44 -31.02 -4.87
C ASN A 616 19.32 -30.32 -3.82
N TYR A 617 19.30 -28.98 -3.77
CA TYR A 617 19.96 -28.21 -2.75
C TYR A 617 19.05 -28.12 -1.53
N THR A 618 19.32 -28.99 -0.56
CA THR A 618 18.66 -28.93 0.75
C THR A 618 19.08 -27.63 1.45
N LEU A 619 18.18 -27.01 2.20
CA LEU A 619 18.50 -25.84 3.03
C LEU A 619 19.63 -26.17 4.02
N PRO A 620 20.47 -25.20 4.44
CA PRO A 620 21.40 -25.43 5.54
C PRO A 620 20.62 -25.76 6.81
N ASN A 621 20.63 -27.03 7.19
CA ASN A 621 20.32 -27.39 8.56
C ASN A 621 21.60 -27.05 9.35
N PHE A 622 21.56 -26.12 10.30
CA PHE A 622 22.75 -25.60 11.02
C PHE A 622 23.61 -26.66 11.75
N VAL A 623 23.22 -27.93 11.66
CA VAL A 623 23.94 -29.10 12.18
C VAL A 623 24.82 -29.78 11.10
N ARG A 624 24.59 -29.57 9.79
CA ARG A 624 25.40 -30.13 8.67
C ARG A 624 25.39 -29.23 7.44
N SER A 625 26.50 -29.19 6.71
CA SER A 625 26.54 -28.51 5.40
C SER A 625 25.49 -29.14 4.46
N PRO A 626 24.59 -28.35 3.87
CA PRO A 626 23.56 -28.86 2.96
C PRO A 626 24.17 -29.48 1.70
N ALA A 627 23.54 -30.55 1.20
CA ALA A 627 23.98 -31.21 -0.01
C ALA A 627 23.85 -30.25 -1.20
N GLY A 628 24.99 -29.86 -1.79
CA GLY A 628 25.11 -29.09 -3.02
C GLY A 628 25.04 -27.56 -2.90
N TRP A 629 24.92 -27.01 -1.68
CA TRP A 629 25.19 -25.59 -1.46
C TRP A 629 26.67 -25.27 -1.74
N ASN A 630 26.93 -24.40 -2.71
CA ASN A 630 28.24 -23.82 -2.93
C ASN A 630 28.25 -22.40 -2.35
N PRO A 631 28.94 -22.15 -1.22
CA PRO A 631 28.98 -20.83 -0.63
C PRO A 631 29.63 -19.83 -1.60
N LEU A 632 29.02 -18.65 -1.72
CA LEU A 632 29.62 -17.54 -2.46
C LEU A 632 30.90 -17.08 -1.74
N PRO A 633 32.02 -16.87 -2.46
CA PRO A 633 33.25 -16.38 -1.85
C PRO A 633 33.04 -15.04 -1.14
N ILE A 634 33.42 -14.98 0.14
CA ILE A 634 33.41 -13.75 0.93
C ILE A 634 34.86 -13.30 1.11
N HIS A 635 35.17 -12.11 0.63
CA HIS A 635 36.49 -11.50 0.77
C HIS A 635 36.55 -10.67 2.06
N THR A 636 37.70 -10.66 2.71
CA THR A 636 37.91 -9.82 3.89
C THR A 636 39.32 -9.23 3.91
N VAL A 637 39.48 -8.15 4.67
CA VAL A 637 40.75 -7.47 4.92
C VAL A 637 40.97 -7.49 6.42
N ASP A 638 42.20 -7.78 6.85
CA ASP A 638 42.57 -7.82 8.27
C ASP A 638 42.02 -6.59 9.02
N TYR A 639 41.39 -6.85 10.16
CA TYR A 639 40.67 -5.85 10.95
C TYR A 639 41.50 -4.60 11.24
N GLY A 640 42.82 -4.73 11.49
CA GLY A 640 43.70 -3.60 11.81
C GLY A 640 44.03 -2.71 10.61
N THR A 641 43.81 -3.21 9.40
CA THR A 641 44.16 -2.53 8.13
C THR A 641 42.95 -2.13 7.29
N ASP A 642 41.75 -2.58 7.65
CA ASP A 642 40.52 -2.28 6.91
C ASP A 642 40.08 -0.82 7.11
N ASN A 643 40.44 0.05 6.17
CA ASN A 643 40.04 1.46 6.19
C ASN A 643 38.63 1.72 5.64
N LEU A 644 37.97 0.71 5.04
CA LEU A 644 36.64 0.87 4.43
C LEU A 644 35.51 0.51 5.40
N LEU A 645 35.60 -0.67 6.01
CA LEU A 645 34.50 -1.19 6.84
C LEU A 645 34.77 -1.02 8.34
N ASN A 646 36.03 -0.86 8.76
CA ASN A 646 36.38 -0.65 10.16
C ASN A 646 36.68 0.82 10.49
N MET A 647 35.76 1.49 11.19
CA MET A 647 35.98 2.85 11.69
C MET A 647 37.23 2.97 12.57
N ARG A 648 37.59 1.92 13.33
CA ARG A 648 38.72 2.01 14.28
C ARG A 648 40.06 2.25 13.59
N TYR A 649 40.17 1.97 12.29
CA TYR A 649 41.32 2.32 11.48
C TYR A 649 41.65 3.83 11.57
N HIS A 650 40.62 4.68 11.54
CA HIS A 650 40.77 6.14 11.57
C HIS A 650 40.86 6.71 12.99
N TRP A 651 40.76 5.88 14.04
CA TRP A 651 40.67 6.33 15.44
C TRP A 651 41.85 7.20 15.85
N ASN A 652 43.07 6.87 15.42
CA ASN A 652 44.25 7.68 15.71
C ASN A 652 44.17 9.08 15.10
N LYS A 653 43.53 9.23 13.92
CA LYS A 653 43.33 10.52 13.25
C LYS A 653 42.20 11.33 13.88
N THR A 654 41.22 10.66 14.50
CA THR A 654 40.00 11.27 15.03
C THR A 654 39.94 11.34 16.56
N ALA A 655 40.94 10.79 17.27
CA ALA A 655 40.98 10.71 18.74
C ALA A 655 40.79 12.06 19.44
N ASN A 656 41.41 13.12 18.92
CA ASN A 656 41.27 14.47 19.47
C ASN A 656 39.85 15.03 19.29
N LEU A 657 39.19 14.73 18.17
CA LEU A 657 37.79 15.09 17.93
C LEU A 657 36.87 14.36 18.90
N PHE A 658 37.02 13.03 19.02
CA PHE A 658 36.23 12.25 19.97
C PHE A 658 36.39 12.79 21.40
N ARG A 659 37.62 13.08 21.83
CA ARG A 659 37.88 13.66 23.16
C ARG A 659 37.15 14.99 23.35
N LYS A 660 37.16 15.88 22.35
CA LYS A 660 36.43 17.15 22.40
C LYS A 660 34.92 16.93 22.48
N ASN A 661 34.37 16.06 21.64
CA ASN A 661 32.94 15.76 21.59
C ASN A 661 32.43 15.14 22.89
N PHE A 662 33.21 14.25 23.51
CA PHE A 662 32.87 13.68 24.81
C PHE A 662 32.76 14.75 25.90
N ILE A 663 33.63 15.77 25.89
CA ILE A 663 33.57 16.88 26.85
C ILE A 663 32.32 17.73 26.61
N GLU A 664 31.96 17.97 25.34
CA GLU A 664 30.74 18.72 25.00
C GLU A 664 29.47 17.96 25.39
N TYR A 665 29.41 16.66 25.13
CA TYR A 665 28.31 15.81 25.55
C TYR A 665 28.19 15.71 27.07
N ASP A 666 29.31 15.56 27.80
CA ASP A 666 29.34 15.58 29.26
C ASP A 666 28.75 16.89 29.82
N ARG A 667 29.07 18.02 29.18
CA ARG A 667 28.50 19.33 29.54
C ARG A 667 27.00 19.39 29.24
N PHE A 668 26.59 18.96 28.06
CA PHE A 668 25.18 18.96 27.63
C PHE A 668 24.29 18.14 28.57
N ILE A 669 24.70 16.91 28.89
CA ILE A 669 23.86 16.02 29.70
C ILE A 669 23.73 16.50 31.16
N LYS A 670 24.77 17.15 31.68
CA LYS A 670 24.79 17.71 33.05
C LYS A 670 24.07 19.05 33.17
N GLN A 671 23.81 19.75 32.07
CA GLN A 671 23.08 21.02 32.06
C GLN A 671 21.57 20.85 32.27
N ASN A 672 21.04 19.64 32.07
CA ASN A 672 19.62 19.33 32.32
C ASN A 672 19.43 18.86 33.79
N PRO A 673 18.70 19.60 34.65
CA PRO A 673 18.57 19.28 36.07
C PRO A 673 18.03 17.87 36.34
N ASP A 674 17.08 17.43 35.53
CA ASP A 674 16.43 16.11 35.64
C ASP A 674 17.34 14.94 35.23
N ASN A 675 18.35 15.21 34.39
CA ASN A 675 19.31 14.20 33.95
C ASN A 675 20.43 13.97 34.96
N GLY A 676 20.79 14.95 35.78
CA GLY A 676 21.89 14.82 36.74
C GLY A 676 21.67 13.69 37.76
N ALA A 677 20.46 13.62 38.34
CA ALA A 677 20.09 12.58 39.30
C ALA A 677 20.00 11.19 38.66
N LYS A 678 19.34 11.08 37.49
CA LYS A 678 19.24 9.82 36.73
C LYS A 678 20.60 9.31 36.27
N LEU A 679 21.48 10.20 35.80
CA LEU A 679 22.83 9.86 35.37
C LEU A 679 23.69 9.35 36.52
N ALA A 680 23.63 9.99 37.70
CA ALA A 680 24.32 9.50 38.89
C ALA A 680 23.78 8.15 39.36
N TYR A 681 22.45 7.98 39.35
CA TYR A 681 21.79 6.73 39.69
C TYR A 681 22.24 5.58 38.78
N VAL A 682 22.10 5.76 37.46
CA VAL A 682 22.46 4.75 36.46
C VAL A 682 23.97 4.49 36.48
N ALA A 683 24.81 5.50 36.67
CA ALA A 683 26.25 5.33 36.76
C ALA A 683 26.66 4.42 37.92
N ASN A 684 26.07 4.62 39.10
CA ASN A 684 26.30 3.79 40.27
C ASN A 684 25.76 2.37 40.05
N LYS A 685 24.50 2.25 39.60
CA LYS A 685 23.83 0.96 39.42
C LYS A 685 24.42 0.08 38.33
N SER A 686 24.94 0.67 37.24
CA SER A 686 25.61 -0.05 36.15
C SER A 686 27.09 -0.36 36.43
N GLY A 687 27.68 0.24 37.47
CA GLY A 687 29.12 0.14 37.74
C GLY A 687 30.00 0.99 36.79
N PHE A 688 29.41 1.73 35.85
CA PHE A 688 30.17 2.64 34.98
C PHE A 688 30.62 3.93 35.67
N ASN A 689 30.14 4.24 36.89
CA ASN A 689 30.59 5.36 37.74
C ASN A 689 30.96 6.62 36.93
N ASN A 690 32.18 7.15 37.09
CA ASN A 690 32.65 8.36 36.41
C ASN A 690 32.91 8.20 34.90
N THR A 691 32.58 7.04 34.31
CA THR A 691 32.82 6.70 32.90
C THR A 691 31.54 6.48 32.09
N LEU A 692 30.36 6.54 32.71
CA LEU A 692 29.08 6.29 32.05
C LEU A 692 28.90 7.13 30.78
N VAL A 693 29.29 8.39 30.80
CA VAL A 693 29.18 9.30 29.65
C VAL A 693 29.97 8.80 28.43
N LYS A 694 31.14 8.18 28.65
CA LYS A 694 31.95 7.58 27.55
C LYS A 694 31.41 6.22 27.13
N ASN A 695 30.82 5.49 28.07
CA ASN A 695 30.35 4.11 27.90
C ASN A 695 28.83 4.01 27.71
N MET A 696 28.14 5.12 27.43
CA MET A 696 26.69 5.17 27.27
C MET A 696 26.22 4.22 26.16
N TRP A 697 27.01 4.11 25.08
CA TRP A 697 26.76 3.20 23.98
C TRP A 697 26.82 1.73 24.40
N ILE A 698 27.71 1.36 25.34
CA ILE A 698 27.77 -0.01 25.89
C ILE A 698 26.49 -0.30 26.65
N LEU A 699 26.11 0.61 27.56
CA LEU A 699 24.93 0.39 28.38
C LEU A 699 23.65 0.29 27.53
N ALA A 700 23.46 1.22 26.59
CA ALA A 700 22.30 1.23 25.70
C ALA A 700 22.23 0.00 24.80
N ASP A 701 23.40 -0.52 24.38
CA ASP A 701 23.48 -1.73 23.58
C ASP A 701 23.08 -2.98 24.39
N VAL A 702 23.67 -3.17 25.57
CA VAL A 702 23.42 -4.34 26.42
C VAL A 702 21.95 -4.44 26.82
N VAL A 703 21.38 -3.36 27.36
CA VAL A 703 19.98 -3.37 27.82
C VAL A 703 19.00 -3.57 26.66
N LYS A 704 19.37 -3.16 25.44
CA LYS A 704 18.53 -3.38 24.26
C LYS A 704 18.50 -4.86 23.89
N ILE A 705 19.66 -5.52 23.82
CA ILE A 705 19.78 -6.94 23.47
C ILE A 705 19.09 -7.83 24.49
N GLU A 706 19.27 -7.54 25.79
CA GLU A 706 18.64 -8.28 26.88
C GLU A 706 17.12 -8.12 26.86
N LYS A 707 16.62 -6.91 26.55
CA LYS A 707 15.18 -6.66 26.41
C LYS A 707 14.57 -7.37 25.21
N GLU A 708 15.27 -7.39 24.08
CA GLU A 708 14.80 -8.02 22.84
C GLU A 708 14.82 -9.56 22.94
N GLY A 709 15.88 -10.10 23.55
CA GLY A 709 16.04 -11.54 23.76
C GLY A 709 16.22 -12.34 22.47
N SER A 710 16.52 -13.64 22.62
CA SER A 710 16.56 -14.56 21.49
C SER A 710 16.21 -15.97 21.94
N ALA A 711 14.92 -16.31 21.89
CA ALA A 711 14.37 -17.57 22.42
C ALA A 711 15.02 -18.84 21.83
N GLU A 712 15.69 -18.71 20.68
CA GLU A 712 16.39 -19.82 20.00
C GLU A 712 17.81 -20.05 20.52
N ASP A 713 18.36 -19.06 21.22
CA ASP A 713 19.75 -19.00 21.68
C ASP A 713 19.85 -18.98 23.21
N TRP A 714 18.90 -18.33 23.89
CA TRP A 714 18.74 -18.36 25.34
C TRP A 714 17.27 -18.23 25.75
N HIS A 715 16.91 -18.79 26.90
CA HIS A 715 15.57 -18.66 27.45
C HIS A 715 15.34 -17.25 28.05
N SER A 716 14.09 -16.80 28.13
CA SER A 716 13.76 -15.45 28.63
C SER A 716 14.07 -15.24 30.11
N ASP A 717 14.31 -16.32 30.85
CA ASP A 717 14.77 -16.28 32.24
C ASP A 717 16.30 -16.15 32.37
N GLN A 718 17.04 -16.34 31.27
CA GLN A 718 18.48 -16.14 31.16
C GLN A 718 18.77 -14.71 30.67
N HIS A 719 19.79 -14.06 31.23
CA HIS A 719 20.18 -12.68 30.89
C HIS A 719 19.04 -11.65 31.06
N LYS A 720 18.34 -11.72 32.19
CA LYS A 720 17.31 -10.73 32.53
C LYS A 720 17.92 -9.35 32.69
N LEU A 721 17.16 -8.34 32.29
CA LEU A 721 17.47 -6.96 32.65
C LEU A 721 17.65 -6.85 34.17
N PRO A 722 18.70 -6.14 34.63
CA PRO A 722 18.85 -5.86 36.05
C PRO A 722 17.60 -5.16 36.62
N ASP A 723 17.20 -5.49 37.85
CA ASP A 723 15.97 -4.98 38.49
C ASP A 723 15.84 -3.45 38.50
N TRP A 724 16.97 -2.74 38.41
CA TRP A 724 17.00 -1.29 38.38
C TRP A 724 16.68 -0.67 37.01
N VAL A 725 16.62 -1.48 35.95
CA VAL A 725 16.26 -1.07 34.58
C VAL A 725 14.74 -1.20 34.41
N THR A 726 14.01 -0.24 34.94
CA THR A 726 12.57 -0.10 34.68
C THR A 726 12.32 0.37 33.24
N ASP A 727 11.09 0.29 32.74
CA ASP A 727 10.76 0.81 31.40
C ASP A 727 11.11 2.30 31.27
N GLU A 728 10.87 3.11 32.30
CA GLU A 728 11.26 4.52 32.33
C GLU A 728 12.79 4.71 32.19
N ILE A 729 13.58 3.88 32.88
CA ILE A 729 15.04 3.93 32.82
C ILE A 729 15.53 3.42 31.46
N TYR A 730 14.92 2.37 30.92
CA TYR A 730 15.23 1.87 29.59
C TYR A 730 15.01 2.95 28.52
N ASP A 731 13.84 3.58 28.52
CA ASP A 731 13.50 4.64 27.57
C ASP A 731 14.45 5.83 27.72
N TRP A 732 14.78 6.19 28.96
CA TRP A 732 15.77 7.22 29.24
C TRP A 732 17.16 6.87 28.71
N ILE A 733 17.64 5.62 28.89
CA ILE A 733 18.94 5.16 28.36
C ILE A 733 18.94 5.25 26.83
N GLN A 734 17.90 4.72 26.16
CA GLN A 734 17.81 4.72 24.70
C GLN A 734 17.73 6.16 24.15
N HIS A 735 16.92 7.02 24.77
CA HIS A 735 16.82 8.44 24.39
C HIS A 735 18.16 9.18 24.59
N THR A 736 18.82 8.93 25.71
CA THR A 736 20.10 9.54 26.05
C THR A 736 21.21 9.09 25.10
N PHE A 737 21.20 7.83 24.70
CA PHE A 737 22.10 7.28 23.69
C PHE A 737 21.89 7.88 22.31
N LYS A 738 20.64 8.17 21.89
CA LYS A 738 20.37 8.91 20.65
C LYS A 738 21.07 10.28 20.64
N HIS A 739 21.02 11.02 21.74
CA HIS A 739 21.76 12.29 21.89
C HIS A 739 23.27 12.10 21.96
N TRP A 740 23.73 11.01 22.57
CA TRP A 740 25.14 10.63 22.58
C TRP A 740 25.65 10.46 21.15
N CYS A 741 24.95 9.67 20.32
CA CYS A 741 25.29 9.47 18.91
C CYS A 741 25.34 10.79 18.15
N LYS A 742 24.40 11.71 18.42
CA LYS A 742 24.41 13.06 17.87
C LYS A 742 25.72 13.79 18.22
N LEU A 743 25.96 14.06 19.49
CA LEU A 743 27.05 14.95 19.86
C LEU A 743 28.43 14.31 19.69
N VAL A 744 28.53 12.99 19.81
CA VAL A 744 29.81 12.27 19.70
C VAL A 744 30.20 11.98 18.25
N TYR A 745 29.25 11.64 17.36
CA TYR A 745 29.55 11.29 15.98
C TYR A 745 29.34 12.42 14.94
N GLN A 746 28.65 13.52 15.28
CA GLN A 746 28.19 14.48 14.27
C GLN A 746 29.21 15.48 13.69
N PRO A 747 30.42 15.76 14.21
CA PRO A 747 31.26 16.75 13.52
C PRO A 747 31.51 16.31 12.07
N ASP A 748 31.15 17.14 11.09
CA ASP A 748 31.19 16.80 9.66
C ASP A 748 32.54 16.21 9.24
N LEU A 749 33.61 16.69 9.87
CA LEU A 749 34.98 16.20 9.69
C LEU A 749 35.16 14.72 10.10
N LEU A 750 34.52 14.27 11.18
CA LEU A 750 34.56 12.87 11.63
C LEU A 750 33.86 11.94 10.63
N ILE A 751 32.72 12.38 10.11
CA ILE A 751 31.93 11.63 9.12
C ILE A 751 32.67 11.58 7.79
N GLN A 752 33.24 12.70 7.35
CA GLN A 752 34.07 12.77 6.14
C GLN A 752 35.29 11.84 6.24
N ILE A 753 36.01 11.84 7.36
CA ILE A 753 37.18 10.97 7.56
C ILE A 753 36.77 9.49 7.60
N THR A 754 35.61 9.16 8.18
CA THR A 754 35.24 7.76 8.43
C THR A 754 34.49 7.11 7.27
N ALA A 755 33.59 7.83 6.60
CA ALA A 755 32.78 7.29 5.51
C ALA A 755 33.25 7.76 4.12
N GLY A 756 34.19 8.71 4.05
CA GLY A 756 34.74 9.20 2.79
C GLY A 756 35.38 8.09 1.94
N ASP A 757 36.17 7.22 2.55
CA ASP A 757 36.80 6.08 1.84
C ASP A 757 35.73 5.11 1.28
N LEU A 758 34.65 4.86 2.04
CA LEU A 758 33.57 3.98 1.62
C LEU A 758 32.74 4.60 0.47
N ILE A 759 32.42 5.90 0.55
CA ILE A 759 31.75 6.63 -0.55
C ILE A 759 32.64 6.65 -1.80
N PHE A 760 33.93 6.91 -1.64
CA PHE A 760 34.87 6.88 -2.75
C PHE A 760 34.90 5.51 -3.43
N GLU A 761 34.95 4.42 -2.66
CA GLU A 761 34.86 3.05 -3.19
C GLU A 761 33.56 2.84 -3.98
N ILE A 762 32.40 3.29 -3.47
CA ILE A 762 31.10 3.15 -4.15
C ILE A 762 31.13 3.89 -5.49
N VAL A 763 31.57 5.15 -5.49
CA VAL A 763 31.63 5.99 -6.69
C VAL A 763 32.64 5.43 -7.70
N ASP A 764 33.81 4.99 -7.24
CA ASP A 764 34.85 4.37 -8.08
C ASP A 764 34.33 3.10 -8.76
N ARG A 765 33.62 2.21 -8.04
CA ARG A 765 33.04 0.99 -8.62
C ARG A 765 31.96 1.30 -9.65
N ILE A 766 31.08 2.26 -9.39
CA ILE A 766 30.06 2.71 -10.35
C ILE A 766 30.73 3.30 -11.60
N HIS A 767 31.75 4.14 -11.42
CA HIS A 767 32.47 4.75 -12.53
C HIS A 767 33.23 3.73 -13.39
N GLN A 768 33.94 2.79 -12.76
CA GLN A 768 34.62 1.72 -13.47
C GLN A 768 33.61 0.82 -14.22
N LYS A 769 32.43 0.55 -13.63
CA LYS A 769 31.37 -0.20 -14.31
C LYS A 769 30.88 0.57 -15.54
N GLN A 770 30.66 1.87 -15.42
CA GLN A 770 30.26 2.74 -16.52
C GLN A 770 31.26 2.68 -17.69
N LEU A 771 32.55 2.79 -17.38
CA LEU A 771 33.61 2.73 -18.39
C LEU A 771 33.62 1.37 -19.10
N SER A 772 33.48 0.27 -18.35
CA SER A 772 33.41 -1.08 -18.93
C SER A 772 32.24 -1.26 -19.89
N ILE A 773 31.12 -0.60 -19.61
CA ILE A 773 29.91 -0.65 -20.44
C ILE A 773 30.08 0.18 -21.74
N LYS A 774 30.78 1.31 -21.68
CA LYS A 774 30.98 2.21 -22.82
C LYS A 774 32.02 1.69 -23.82
N GLN A 775 33.03 0.96 -23.36
CA GLN A 775 34.14 0.46 -24.19
C GLN A 775 33.91 -1.02 -24.55
N SER A 776 32.97 -1.32 -25.45
CA SER A 776 32.57 -2.71 -25.79
C SER A 776 33.64 -3.55 -26.50
N GLN A 777 34.89 -3.11 -26.57
CA GLN A 777 35.98 -3.84 -27.21
C GLN A 777 37.29 -3.65 -26.41
N ASN A 778 37.85 -4.76 -25.93
CA ASN A 778 39.23 -4.94 -25.44
C ASN A 778 39.65 -4.56 -24.00
N THR A 779 38.83 -4.81 -22.98
CA THR A 779 39.39 -5.01 -21.62
C THR A 779 38.82 -6.24 -20.94
N ASN A 780 39.66 -7.26 -20.68
CA ASN A 780 39.42 -8.33 -19.70
C ASN A 780 39.33 -7.75 -18.28
N SER A 781 38.36 -6.87 -18.01
CA SER A 781 38.17 -6.29 -16.70
C SER A 781 37.28 -7.22 -15.90
N TRP A 782 37.77 -7.67 -14.75
CA TRP A 782 36.97 -8.42 -13.77
C TRP A 782 35.64 -7.70 -13.44
N ILE A 783 35.62 -6.36 -13.55
CA ILE A 783 34.49 -5.51 -13.27
C ILE A 783 33.33 -5.63 -14.28
N GLU A 784 33.61 -5.99 -15.53
CA GLU A 784 32.56 -6.23 -16.53
C GLU A 784 31.69 -7.43 -16.11
N ARG A 785 32.34 -8.47 -15.56
CA ARG A 785 31.69 -9.70 -15.10
C ARG A 785 30.86 -9.52 -13.85
N ILE A 786 31.31 -8.70 -12.90
CA ILE A 786 30.56 -8.49 -11.66
C ILE A 786 29.26 -7.73 -11.95
N LYS A 787 28.15 -8.33 -11.55
CA LYS A 787 26.79 -7.80 -11.65
C LYS A 787 26.25 -7.35 -10.29
N PHE A 788 26.78 -7.78 -9.16
CA PHE A 788 26.32 -7.32 -7.85
C PHE A 788 27.50 -7.14 -6.89
N TYR A 789 27.63 -5.96 -6.30
CA TYR A 789 28.61 -5.68 -5.24
C TYR A 789 27.93 -5.70 -3.89
N SER A 790 28.63 -6.24 -2.89
CA SER A 790 28.16 -6.13 -1.52
C SER A 790 29.24 -5.97 -0.47
N TYR A 791 28.87 -5.26 0.58
CA TYR A 791 29.68 -4.97 1.74
C TYR A 791 28.94 -5.33 3.03
N SER A 792 29.49 -6.26 3.81
CA SER A 792 28.98 -6.67 5.13
C SER A 792 29.74 -5.93 6.23
N GLY A 793 29.09 -4.91 6.79
CA GLY A 793 29.67 -3.98 7.74
C GLY A 793 28.95 -3.94 9.09
N HIS A 794 29.18 -2.86 9.81
CA HIS A 794 28.61 -2.55 11.11
C HIS A 794 27.53 -1.47 10.98
N ASP A 795 26.76 -1.28 12.06
CA ASP A 795 25.69 -0.28 12.14
C ASP A 795 26.14 1.11 11.68
N ILE A 796 27.37 1.46 12.00
CA ILE A 796 27.88 2.79 11.72
C ILE A 796 28.22 3.05 10.24
N ASN A 797 28.51 2.00 9.47
CA ASN A 797 28.73 2.15 8.03
C ASN A 797 27.46 2.69 7.38
N LEU A 798 26.29 2.14 7.73
CA LEU A 798 25.00 2.59 7.20
C LEU A 798 24.63 3.97 7.75
N LEU A 799 24.84 4.19 9.05
CA LEU A 799 24.52 5.44 9.73
C LEU A 799 25.21 6.64 9.07
N PHE A 800 26.50 6.52 8.76
CA PHE A 800 27.27 7.60 8.15
C PHE A 800 26.93 7.81 6.68
N LEU A 801 26.61 6.74 5.94
CA LEU A 801 26.11 6.87 4.56
C LEU A 801 24.79 7.63 4.53
N LEU A 802 23.84 7.31 5.41
CA LEU A 802 22.55 8.01 5.49
C LEU A 802 22.70 9.49 5.82
N TYR A 803 23.67 9.83 6.69
CA TYR A 803 24.00 11.23 6.99
C TYR A 803 24.55 11.96 5.76
N ILE A 804 25.54 11.37 5.06
CA ILE A 804 26.15 11.98 3.86
C ILE A 804 25.10 12.21 2.76
N LEU A 805 24.13 11.31 2.63
CA LEU A 805 23.04 11.41 1.65
C LEU A 805 21.96 12.45 2.01
N GLY A 806 22.11 13.17 3.13
CA GLY A 806 21.16 14.21 3.54
C GLY A 806 19.78 13.69 3.93
N GLN A 807 19.63 12.37 4.16
CA GLN A 807 18.35 11.76 4.53
C GLN A 807 17.96 12.07 5.98
N TYR A 808 18.89 12.55 6.80
CA TYR A 808 18.65 12.95 8.17
C TYR A 808 19.43 14.20 8.54
N ASP A 809 18.76 15.17 9.15
CA ASP A 809 19.39 16.37 9.70
C ASP A 809 20.30 16.04 10.92
N ASN A 810 20.16 14.85 11.52
CA ASN A 810 20.94 14.41 12.68
C ASN A 810 21.06 12.88 12.75
N VAL A 811 22.22 12.38 13.19
CA VAL A 811 22.49 10.96 13.50
C VAL A 811 21.51 10.35 14.54
N ALA A 812 20.87 11.19 15.35
CA ALA A 812 19.95 10.80 16.43
C ALA A 812 18.56 10.31 15.97
N THR A 813 18.14 10.65 14.74
CA THR A 813 16.79 10.35 14.24
C THR A 813 16.70 9.01 13.53
N VAL A 814 17.82 8.27 13.45
CA VAL A 814 17.83 6.96 12.80
C VAL A 814 17.29 5.91 13.76
N GLU A 815 15.97 5.76 13.79
CA GLU A 815 15.32 4.60 14.42
C GLU A 815 15.51 3.38 13.52
N TYR A 816 16.56 2.60 13.80
CA TYR A 816 16.64 1.24 13.28
C TYR A 816 15.68 0.36 14.06
N GLU A 817 14.41 0.40 13.68
CA GLU A 817 13.42 -0.59 14.09
C GLU A 817 13.77 -1.93 13.41
N GLY A 818 14.51 -2.79 14.09
CA GLY A 818 14.93 -4.11 13.62
C GLY A 818 16.45 -4.28 13.47
N TYR A 819 16.92 -5.54 13.46
CA TYR A 819 18.28 -5.90 13.06
C TYR A 819 18.27 -6.49 11.65
N ALA A 820 19.40 -6.33 10.94
CA ALA A 820 19.57 -6.49 9.50
C ALA A 820 18.83 -5.45 8.64
N SER A 821 19.63 -4.56 8.04
CA SER A 821 19.17 -3.56 7.07
C SER A 821 20.26 -3.35 6.01
N CYS A 822 19.87 -2.86 4.84
CA CYS A 822 20.78 -2.63 3.73
C CYS A 822 20.50 -1.31 3.02
N ILE A 823 21.55 -0.57 2.66
CA ILE A 823 21.49 0.53 1.68
C ILE A 823 21.99 -0.01 0.36
N VAL A 824 21.24 0.18 -0.72
CA VAL A 824 21.65 -0.21 -2.07
C VAL A 824 21.76 1.02 -2.96
N PHE A 825 22.91 1.16 -3.60
CA PHE A 825 23.17 2.12 -4.66
C PHE A 825 23.01 1.40 -6.00
N GLU A 826 22.01 1.79 -6.78
CA GLU A 826 21.73 1.24 -8.09
C GLU A 826 22.14 2.25 -9.15
N ALA A 827 23.11 1.88 -9.98
CA ALA A 827 23.44 2.66 -11.16
C ALA A 827 22.48 2.29 -12.30
N TRP A 828 21.61 3.22 -12.69
CA TRP A 828 20.67 3.08 -13.78
C TRP A 828 21.20 3.78 -15.02
N LEU A 829 21.26 3.06 -16.14
CA LEU A 829 21.60 3.66 -17.43
C LEU A 829 20.35 4.31 -18.02
N THR A 830 20.40 5.62 -18.25
CA THR A 830 19.28 6.42 -18.77
C THR A 830 19.22 6.39 -20.30
N GLU A 831 18.12 6.93 -20.84
CA GLU A 831 17.82 7.03 -22.27
C GLU A 831 18.93 7.74 -23.07
N GLU A 832 19.69 8.63 -22.42
CA GLU A 832 20.79 9.44 -22.97
C GLU A 832 22.19 8.82 -22.78
N ASN A 833 22.29 7.56 -22.31
CA ASN A 833 23.53 6.93 -21.82
C ASN A 833 24.19 7.65 -20.63
N GLU A 834 23.41 8.41 -19.86
CA GLU A 834 23.82 8.93 -18.57
C GLU A 834 23.60 7.87 -17.48
N ILE A 835 24.21 8.08 -16.31
CA ILE A 835 23.95 7.23 -15.14
C ILE A 835 23.16 8.04 -14.14
N GLU A 836 21.98 7.53 -13.81
CA GLU A 836 21.21 7.94 -12.65
C GLU A 836 21.54 6.98 -11.49
N ILE A 837 21.87 7.52 -10.32
CA ILE A 837 22.11 6.69 -9.14
C ILE A 837 20.87 6.74 -8.27
N LYS A 838 20.18 5.61 -8.14
CA LYS A 838 19.05 5.45 -7.20
C LYS A 838 19.58 4.83 -5.91
N VAL A 839 19.18 5.38 -4.77
CA VAL A 839 19.59 4.89 -3.45
C VAL A 839 18.37 4.42 -2.68
N SER A 840 18.38 3.16 -2.25
CA SER A 840 17.26 2.52 -1.55
C SER A 840 17.68 1.98 -0.18
N LEU A 841 16.80 2.10 0.82
CA LEU A 841 16.99 1.50 2.15
C LEU A 841 16.02 0.32 2.33
N PHE A 842 16.57 -0.87 2.57
CA PHE A 842 15.84 -2.09 2.88
C PHE A 842 15.93 -2.38 4.37
N ILE A 843 14.79 -2.58 5.02
CA ILE A 843 14.70 -2.89 6.46
C ILE A 843 13.94 -4.21 6.61
N CYS A 844 14.58 -5.20 7.23
CA CYS A 844 13.92 -6.45 7.58
C CYS A 844 13.25 -6.29 8.96
N LYS A 845 11.92 -6.31 8.99
CA LYS A 845 11.15 -6.43 10.23
C LYS A 845 10.48 -7.79 10.23
N LEU A 846 10.96 -8.68 11.09
CA LEU A 846 10.25 -9.91 11.44
C LEU A 846 8.90 -9.48 12.06
N ARG A 847 7.80 -9.90 11.44
CA ARG A 847 6.44 -9.69 11.97
C ARG A 847 6.16 -10.67 13.11
#